data_AF-A0A554K935-F1
#
_entry.id   AF-A0A554K935-F1
#
_cell.length_a   1.000
_cell.length_b   1.000
_cell.length_c   1.000
_cell.angle_alpha   90.00
_cell.angle_beta   90.00
_cell.angle_gamma   90.00
#
_symmetry.space_group_name_H-M   'P 1'
#
loop_
_entity.id
_entity.type
_entity.pdbx_description
1 polymer ?
#
loop_
_entity_poly.entity_id
_entity_poly.type
_entity_poly.pdbx_seq_one_letter_code
_entity_poly.pdbx_strand_id
1 'polypeptide(L)'
;MEISKFEIRNSKFPVGYTLLETILAIAIIGTLVVGVLSVFNYALAVIAETKARTGAITLVEQQLEMVRNLPYDAIGTVGGIPAGTLPQTETLNLNNINYTIAIQAVYFDDPFDGTVGGTPNDLLGNDYKKVRVAATWKGRFSEKTYVGLTVVAPKGVETNAGGGTLSILVFDAGGAPVPQADVTVVNSLVNPPVNLAVQTDATGRYLLPGAPASVNGYQVTATKAGFSTDKTCTTDPAGAGCSGAIGNPTPTKPHATVIAGQLTDISFAIDRLSTMVVQTIRQPTPGDWVINTGGNGFDQDNPSIALCPNGNYLFVWRDARQNNNPRIYAQQYTPAKTPVWNPDLAITTSNNQNNPDVQPDASCNIYYAWQDDRNGNQDIYFDKYTSGGTDAWTDAKKVDVVAQSADQTYPQVVVNASSTYEYIVWQDAAADLGDIYAQKFDTDGNPVWGSEVRINSDVGAAAQSLPVVALDLDENLLFLWHDNRDGHNDIFSQKFSKDGVRLWSPDKKMNTDGGTTEQISPAFTLDASGVFYAAWEDSRNGDSDIFAQRYDANGVPQWAQDVRVNTDTGTANQGDPSIALSGSGTLVIVWEDHRSGTNDVYLQQLDSNGTKLIPFDTRVNNSTNGEQENPEVTLNASGKIVVVWQDNTDGNFDIRAAIYDEDPQTITPVANVPFTLRGAKRIGENPVINKYVQTHTTDGSGIITISDLEWDNYTLVPTGYTLQRSEPVQPAALNPNTTLTVILNLE
;
A
#
# COMPACT_ATOMS: atom_id res chain seq x y z
N MET A 1 -11.79 85.07 97.00
CA MET A 1 -11.40 86.43 96.59
C MET A 1 -10.27 86.27 95.59
N GLU A 2 -10.57 86.42 94.30
CA GLU A 2 -10.03 87.47 93.41
C GLU A 2 -8.73 87.06 92.70
N ILE A 3 -8.71 86.94 91.36
CA ILE A 3 -8.49 87.93 90.27
C ILE A 3 -7.01 88.07 89.85
N SER A 4 -6.77 87.67 88.58
CA SER A 4 -5.92 88.25 87.50
C SER A 4 -4.38 88.23 87.54
N LYS A 5 -3.78 87.64 86.48
CA LYS A 5 -3.05 88.34 85.39
C LYS A 5 -2.53 87.34 84.36
N PHE A 6 -2.53 87.70 83.06
CA PHE A 6 -2.25 86.82 81.92
C PHE A 6 -1.25 87.50 80.96
N GLU A 7 -0.24 86.76 80.48
CA GLU A 7 0.46 86.87 79.16
C GLU A 7 1.82 86.14 79.22
N ILE A 8 2.04 85.07 78.44
CA ILE A 8 3.39 84.55 78.15
C ILE A 8 3.42 83.85 76.77
N ARG A 9 4.31 84.25 75.86
CA ARG A 9 4.64 83.55 74.60
C ARG A 9 6.13 83.17 74.61
N ASN A 10 6.47 81.88 74.69
CA ASN A 10 7.86 81.39 74.69
C ASN A 10 8.07 80.31 73.61
N SER A 11 8.83 80.64 72.56
CA SER A 11 9.40 79.73 71.53
C SER A 11 10.37 80.51 70.63
N LYS A 12 11.59 80.10 70.26
CA LYS A 12 12.52 79.01 70.60
C LYS A 12 13.92 79.57 70.26
N PHE A 13 14.87 79.60 71.19
CA PHE A 13 16.25 80.02 70.89
C PHE A 13 17.05 78.84 70.30
N PRO A 14 17.94 79.05 69.30
CA PRO A 14 18.82 78.00 68.80
C PRO A 14 19.94 77.77 69.81
N VAL A 15 19.70 76.90 70.79
CA VAL A 15 20.69 76.53 71.80
C VAL A 15 21.68 75.56 71.16
N GLY A 16 22.91 76.02 70.97
CA GLY A 16 24.02 75.22 70.44
C GLY A 16 24.33 74.03 71.34
N TYR A 17 24.71 72.92 70.71
CA TYR A 17 25.01 71.64 71.36
C TYR A 17 26.01 71.82 72.50
N THR A 18 25.70 71.21 73.65
CA THR A 18 26.61 71.18 74.79
C THR A 18 27.80 70.24 74.52
N LEU A 19 28.95 70.49 75.15
CA LEU A 19 30.15 69.64 74.98
C LEU A 19 29.85 68.15 75.26
N LEU A 20 28.97 67.88 76.23
CA LEU A 20 28.53 66.53 76.59
C LEU A 20 27.72 65.86 75.48
N GLU A 21 26.79 66.59 74.84
CA GLU A 21 26.01 66.07 73.71
C GLU A 21 26.90 65.77 72.50
N THR A 22 27.90 66.59 72.24
CA THR A 22 28.87 66.34 71.15
C THR A 22 29.70 65.09 71.41
N ILE A 23 30.17 64.87 72.66
CA ILE A 23 30.91 63.65 73.02
C ILE A 23 30.00 62.41 72.95
N LEU A 24 28.75 62.50 73.40
CA LEU A 24 27.80 61.40 73.33
C LEU A 24 27.46 61.05 71.87
N ALA A 25 27.26 62.05 71.02
CA ALA A 25 27.03 61.87 69.59
C ALA A 25 28.24 61.23 68.90
N ILE A 26 29.47 61.66 69.21
CA ILE A 26 30.70 61.05 68.69
C ILE A 26 30.84 59.61 69.17
N ALA A 27 30.52 59.31 70.43
CA ALA A 27 30.58 57.95 70.96
C ALA A 27 29.55 57.03 70.28
N ILE A 28 28.31 57.49 70.11
CA ILE A 28 27.24 56.75 69.42
C ILE A 28 27.61 56.54 67.95
N ILE A 29 28.00 57.60 67.22
CA ILE A 29 28.45 57.51 65.83
C ILE A 29 29.67 56.59 65.72
N GLY A 30 30.63 56.69 66.64
CA GLY A 30 31.81 55.82 66.69
C GLY A 30 31.46 54.35 66.83
N THR A 31 30.55 53.99 67.76
CA THR A 31 30.06 52.61 67.88
C THR A 31 29.30 52.12 66.66
N LEU A 32 28.49 53.00 66.04
CA LEU A 32 27.70 52.66 64.87
C LEU A 32 28.60 52.47 63.62
N VAL A 33 29.63 53.31 63.47
CA VAL A 33 30.65 53.19 62.41
C VAL A 33 31.47 51.92 62.57
N VAL A 34 31.91 51.56 63.78
CA VAL A 34 32.61 50.30 64.04
C VAL A 34 31.73 49.08 63.74
N GLY A 35 30.45 49.14 64.12
CA GLY A 35 29.46 48.11 63.79
C GLY A 35 29.29 47.93 62.27
N VAL A 36 29.10 49.03 61.53
CA VAL A 36 28.95 49.02 60.07
C VAL A 36 30.22 48.52 59.37
N LEU A 37 31.41 48.98 59.79
CA LEU A 37 32.69 48.50 59.25
C LEU A 37 32.91 47.01 59.50
N SER A 38 32.48 46.50 60.66
CA SER A 38 32.60 45.07 60.98
C SER A 38 31.68 44.22 60.11
N VAL A 39 30.42 44.64 59.92
CA VAL A 39 29.47 43.96 59.02
C VAL A 39 29.96 44.00 57.58
N PHE A 40 30.49 45.14 57.12
CA PHE A 40 31.03 45.28 55.77
C PHE A 40 32.25 44.38 55.54
N ASN A 41 33.19 44.33 56.49
CA ASN A 41 34.34 43.43 56.43
C ASN A 41 33.95 41.94 56.46
N TYR A 42 32.89 41.59 57.20
CA TYR A 42 32.33 40.24 57.21
C TYR A 42 31.65 39.90 55.88
N ALA A 43 30.86 40.82 55.30
CA ALA A 43 30.25 40.63 53.99
C ALA A 43 31.29 40.41 52.88
N LEU A 44 32.37 41.21 52.87
CA LEU A 44 33.50 41.00 51.94
C LEU A 44 34.18 39.64 52.16
N ALA A 45 34.27 39.16 53.40
CA ALA A 45 34.79 37.82 53.71
C ALA A 45 33.93 36.72 53.08
N VAL A 46 32.61 36.83 53.23
CA VAL A 46 31.64 35.86 52.70
C VAL A 46 31.67 35.85 51.16
N ILE A 47 31.79 37.02 50.53
CA ILE A 47 31.90 37.13 49.06
C ILE A 47 33.21 36.49 48.58
N ALA A 48 34.34 36.76 49.24
CA ALA A 48 35.62 36.16 48.88
C ALA A 48 35.60 34.62 49.03
N GLU A 49 34.97 34.11 50.08
CA GLU A 49 34.81 32.65 50.29
C GLU A 49 33.88 32.02 49.25
N THR A 50 32.79 32.68 48.90
CA THR A 50 31.86 32.22 47.86
C THR A 50 32.56 32.18 46.50
N LYS A 51 33.37 33.19 46.19
CA LYS A 51 34.19 33.22 44.97
C LYS A 51 35.20 32.08 44.94
N ALA A 52 35.85 31.78 46.06
CA ALA A 52 36.78 30.66 46.18
C ALA A 52 36.08 29.31 45.96
N ARG A 53 34.91 29.13 46.58
CA ARG A 53 34.13 27.90 46.43
C ARG A 53 33.65 27.68 45.00
N THR A 54 33.13 28.70 44.32
CA THR A 54 32.72 28.58 42.91
C THR A 54 33.91 28.25 42.02
N GLY A 55 35.08 28.84 42.28
CA GLY A 55 36.32 28.50 41.59
C GLY A 55 36.72 27.02 41.75
N ALA A 56 36.63 26.49 42.97
CA ALA A 56 36.88 25.06 43.22
C ALA A 56 35.92 24.15 42.46
N ILE A 57 34.62 24.49 42.41
CA ILE A 57 33.62 23.72 41.65
C ILE A 57 33.98 23.72 40.15
N THR A 58 34.28 24.88 39.57
CA THR A 58 34.65 24.99 38.15
C THR A 58 35.88 24.15 37.82
N LEU A 59 36.93 24.19 38.66
CA LEU A 59 38.14 23.39 38.42
C LEU A 59 37.87 21.88 38.54
N VAL A 60 37.04 21.45 39.49
CA VAL A 60 36.65 20.04 39.61
C VAL A 60 35.87 19.57 38.38
N GLU A 61 34.88 20.34 37.91
CA GLU A 61 34.11 19.99 36.70
C GLU A 61 35.00 19.91 35.46
N GLN A 62 35.93 20.86 35.28
CA GLN A 62 36.90 20.81 34.17
C GLN A 62 37.74 19.53 34.19
N GLN A 63 38.20 19.11 35.37
CA GLN A 63 38.99 17.89 35.52
C GLN A 63 38.15 16.64 35.29
N LEU A 64 36.88 16.61 35.72
CA LEU A 64 35.97 15.51 35.43
C LEU A 64 35.68 15.38 33.93
N GLU A 65 35.51 16.50 33.21
CA GLU A 65 35.34 16.50 31.74
C GLU A 65 36.61 16.02 31.02
N MET A 66 37.79 16.37 31.51
CA MET A 66 39.05 15.80 30.99
C MET A 66 39.11 14.29 31.19
N VAL A 67 38.73 13.81 32.38
CA VAL A 67 38.69 12.36 32.69
C VAL A 67 37.73 11.61 31.76
N ARG A 68 36.54 12.16 31.50
CA ARG A 68 35.53 11.55 30.61
C ARG A 68 35.97 11.44 29.16
N ASN A 69 36.89 12.31 28.72
CA ASN A 69 37.39 12.34 27.35
C ASN A 69 38.69 11.54 27.13
N LEU A 70 39.26 10.95 28.18
CA LEU A 70 40.47 10.11 28.04
C LEU A 70 40.12 8.69 27.57
N PRO A 71 41.00 8.03 26.78
CA PRO A 71 40.91 6.59 26.54
C PRO A 71 40.87 5.83 27.87
N TYR A 72 40.07 4.75 27.96
CA TYR A 72 39.88 3.99 29.20
C TYR A 72 41.20 3.57 29.86
N ASP A 73 42.19 3.14 29.08
CA ASP A 73 43.50 2.72 29.56
C ASP A 73 44.35 3.88 30.11
N ALA A 74 44.10 5.11 29.66
CA ALA A 74 44.80 6.31 30.14
C ALA A 74 44.23 6.85 31.45
N ILE A 75 43.03 6.39 31.86
CA ILE A 75 42.37 6.81 33.09
C ILE A 75 43.02 6.11 34.28
N GLY A 76 43.90 6.84 34.95
CA GLY A 76 44.70 6.41 36.09
C GLY A 76 45.69 7.51 36.45
N THR A 77 46.28 7.47 37.65
CA THR A 77 47.27 8.48 38.01
C THR A 77 48.69 8.03 37.66
N VAL A 78 49.57 8.98 37.38
CA VAL A 78 51.00 8.71 37.18
C VAL A 78 51.55 8.05 38.45
N GLY A 79 52.00 6.80 38.35
CA GLY A 79 52.46 6.00 39.49
C GLY A 79 51.36 5.44 40.41
N GLY A 80 50.08 5.56 40.03
CA GLY A 80 48.94 5.01 40.77
C GLY A 80 48.51 3.61 40.32
N ILE A 81 47.43 3.11 40.94
CA ILE A 81 46.77 1.84 40.59
C ILE A 81 45.26 2.13 40.50
N PRO A 82 44.66 2.18 39.29
CA PRO A 82 45.29 1.99 37.97
C PRO A 82 46.33 3.06 37.61
N ALA A 83 47.37 2.62 36.89
CA ALA A 83 48.33 3.52 36.29
C ALA A 83 47.69 4.24 35.10
N GLY A 84 48.03 5.52 34.92
CA GLY A 84 47.54 6.31 33.80
C GLY A 84 48.28 7.63 33.66
N THR A 85 47.69 8.58 32.94
CA THR A 85 48.35 9.84 32.55
C THR A 85 48.03 11.02 33.47
N LEU A 86 47.07 10.87 34.40
CA LEU A 86 46.61 11.98 35.25
C LEU A 86 47.60 12.26 36.39
N PRO A 87 47.91 13.52 36.72
CA PRO A 87 48.70 13.83 37.90
C PRO A 87 47.91 13.49 39.17
N GLN A 88 48.56 12.84 40.15
CA GLN A 88 47.91 12.51 41.44
C GLN A 88 47.60 13.75 42.27
N THR A 89 48.44 14.79 42.16
CA THR A 89 48.18 16.11 42.76
C THR A 89 48.81 17.20 41.89
N GLU A 90 48.09 18.30 41.69
CA GLU A 90 48.58 19.50 41.02
C GLU A 90 48.07 20.77 41.70
N THR A 91 48.72 21.92 41.46
CA THR A 91 48.25 23.21 41.97
C THR A 91 47.81 24.08 40.82
N LEU A 92 46.53 24.47 40.79
CA LEU A 92 45.95 25.34 39.79
C LEU A 92 45.62 26.70 40.41
N ASN A 93 45.95 27.78 39.71
CA ASN A 93 45.56 29.12 40.11
C ASN A 93 44.33 29.57 39.33
N LEU A 94 43.27 29.96 40.04
CA LEU A 94 42.09 30.57 39.42
C LEU A 94 41.69 31.82 40.22
N ASN A 95 41.63 32.97 39.54
CA ASN A 95 41.31 34.27 40.14
C ASN A 95 42.19 34.65 41.34
N ASN A 96 43.51 34.40 41.26
CA ASN A 96 44.51 34.63 42.31
C ASN A 96 44.34 33.77 43.58
N ILE A 97 43.60 32.66 43.49
CA ILE A 97 43.50 31.66 44.56
C ILE A 97 44.17 30.37 44.05
N ASN A 98 45.10 29.83 44.83
CA ASN A 98 45.71 28.53 44.55
C ASN A 98 44.82 27.42 45.10
N TYR A 99 44.47 26.48 44.25
CA TYR A 99 43.75 25.25 44.57
C TYR A 99 44.70 24.07 44.40
N THR A 100 44.77 23.21 45.40
CA THR A 100 45.42 21.90 45.26
C THR A 100 44.38 20.91 44.77
N ILE A 101 44.55 20.42 43.54
CA ILE A 101 43.71 19.40 42.93
C ILE A 101 44.35 18.04 43.23
N ALA A 102 43.56 17.11 43.78
CA ALA A 102 43.97 15.73 44.00
C ALA A 102 43.04 14.79 43.24
N ILE A 103 43.62 13.92 42.40
CA ILE A 103 42.90 12.95 41.58
C ILE A 103 43.19 11.54 42.11
N GLN A 104 42.14 10.72 42.20
CA GLN A 104 42.24 9.30 42.52
C GLN A 104 41.36 8.52 41.57
N ALA A 105 41.89 7.47 40.96
CA ALA A 105 41.13 6.50 40.17
C ALA A 105 41.24 5.14 40.85
N VAL A 106 40.18 4.35 40.82
CA VAL A 106 40.15 2.97 41.30
C VAL A 106 39.33 2.12 40.35
N TYR A 107 39.73 0.85 40.18
CA TYR A 107 38.85 -0.15 39.59
C TYR A 107 37.65 -0.39 40.50
N PHE A 108 36.51 -0.66 39.88
CA PHE A 108 35.30 -1.02 40.57
C PHE A 108 34.68 -2.23 39.88
N ASP A 109 34.35 -3.20 40.72
CA ASP A 109 33.64 -4.45 40.42
C ASP A 109 32.19 -4.25 40.87
N ASP A 110 31.26 -4.46 39.95
CA ASP A 110 29.85 -4.14 40.03
C ASP A 110 29.03 -5.40 40.25
N PRO A 111 27.95 -5.36 41.06
CA PRO A 111 27.27 -6.60 41.48
C PRO A 111 26.35 -7.22 40.42
N PHE A 112 26.25 -6.65 39.21
CA PHE A 112 25.20 -6.98 38.25
C PHE A 112 25.46 -8.30 37.52
N ASP A 113 26.72 -8.61 37.20
CA ASP A 113 27.12 -9.87 36.54
C ASP A 113 27.90 -10.83 37.47
N GLY A 114 28.27 -10.39 38.66
CA GLY A 114 28.93 -11.18 39.68
C GLY A 114 29.71 -10.27 40.62
N THR A 115 30.63 -10.84 41.38
CA THR A 115 31.80 -10.11 41.89
C THR A 115 32.96 -11.08 41.86
N VAL A 116 34.20 -10.60 41.90
CA VAL A 116 35.37 -11.48 42.01
C VAL A 116 35.31 -12.30 43.31
N GLY A 117 35.18 -13.62 43.16
CA GLY A 117 34.97 -14.56 44.27
C GLY A 117 33.51 -14.70 44.74
N GLY A 118 32.57 -14.11 44.02
CA GLY A 118 31.13 -14.09 44.30
C GLY A 118 30.34 -15.25 43.68
N THR A 119 29.01 -15.13 43.66
CA THR A 119 28.10 -16.10 43.01
C THR A 119 26.96 -15.33 42.32
N PRO A 120 26.94 -15.17 40.98
CA PRO A 120 27.90 -15.71 40.00
C PRO A 120 29.32 -15.18 40.21
N ASN A 121 30.32 -16.03 39.96
CA ASN A 121 31.72 -15.64 40.13
C ASN A 121 32.18 -14.90 38.87
N ASP A 122 32.36 -13.59 38.99
CA ASP A 122 33.04 -12.81 37.96
C ASP A 122 34.57 -13.06 38.05
N LEU A 123 35.21 -13.22 36.90
CA LEU A 123 36.65 -13.47 36.79
C LEU A 123 37.42 -12.18 36.45
N LEU A 124 36.74 -11.05 36.21
CA LEU A 124 37.27 -9.79 35.71
C LEU A 124 36.69 -8.57 36.46
N GLY A 125 36.96 -8.42 37.76
CA GLY A 125 36.38 -7.33 38.58
C GLY A 125 36.91 -5.92 38.32
N ASN A 126 36.90 -5.49 37.06
CA ASN A 126 37.41 -4.22 36.58
C ASN A 126 36.47 -3.55 35.56
N ASP A 127 35.17 -3.67 35.81
CA ASP A 127 34.08 -3.30 34.91
C ASP A 127 34.09 -1.82 34.57
N TYR A 128 34.37 -0.98 35.56
CA TYR A 128 34.58 0.44 35.33
C TYR A 128 35.55 1.06 36.33
N LYS A 129 35.99 2.29 36.02
CA LYS A 129 36.83 3.10 36.92
C LYS A 129 36.00 4.17 37.60
N LYS A 130 36.11 4.26 38.93
CA LYS A 130 35.60 5.41 39.71
C LYS A 130 36.72 6.43 39.86
N VAL A 131 36.46 7.67 39.45
CA VAL A 131 37.42 8.77 39.55
C VAL A 131 36.90 9.83 40.50
N ARG A 132 37.71 10.15 41.51
CA ARG A 132 37.48 11.18 42.51
C ARG A 132 38.43 12.34 42.26
N VAL A 133 37.88 13.53 42.11
CA VAL A 133 38.64 14.79 41.98
C VAL A 133 38.30 15.69 43.16
N ALA A 134 39.31 16.12 43.91
CA ALA A 134 39.13 17.02 45.05
C ALA A 134 39.93 18.30 44.85
N ALA A 135 39.28 19.47 44.96
CA ALA A 135 39.93 20.77 44.96
C ALA A 135 39.94 21.35 46.37
N THR A 136 41.13 21.60 46.90
CA THR A 136 41.34 22.16 48.25
C THR A 136 41.91 23.57 48.16
N TRP A 137 41.35 24.52 48.93
CA TRP A 137 41.84 25.89 49.02
C TRP A 137 41.91 26.37 50.47
N LYS A 138 42.77 27.37 50.70
CA LYS A 138 42.90 28.03 52.00
C LYS A 138 41.82 29.12 52.14
N GLY A 139 40.73 28.79 52.82
CA GLY A 139 39.69 29.74 53.20
C GLY A 139 40.14 30.67 54.33
N ARG A 140 39.36 31.71 54.62
CA ARG A 140 39.75 32.75 55.63
C ARG A 140 39.81 32.22 57.07
N PHE A 141 39.07 31.15 57.37
CA PHE A 141 38.95 30.57 58.71
C PHE A 141 39.52 29.16 58.83
N SER A 142 39.52 28.40 57.74
CA SER A 142 40.06 27.04 57.66
C SER A 142 40.34 26.68 56.20
N GLU A 143 41.10 25.61 56.01
CA GLU A 143 41.11 24.91 54.72
C GLU A 143 39.71 24.39 54.39
N LYS A 144 39.38 24.38 53.10
CA LYS A 144 38.10 23.91 52.55
C LYS A 144 38.37 23.04 51.33
N THR A 145 37.50 22.06 51.11
CA THR A 145 37.62 21.11 49.99
C THR A 145 36.25 20.93 49.32
N TYR A 146 36.26 20.87 47.99
CA TYR A 146 35.14 20.43 47.17
C TYR A 146 35.53 19.14 46.43
N VAL A 147 34.61 18.19 46.31
CA VAL A 147 34.86 16.87 45.71
C VAL A 147 33.82 16.60 44.64
N GLY A 148 34.29 16.16 43.47
CA GLY A 148 33.47 15.62 42.39
C GLY A 148 33.84 14.17 42.09
N LEU A 149 32.88 13.43 41.54
CA LEU A 149 33.00 12.01 41.22
C LEU A 149 32.49 11.75 39.80
N THR A 150 33.14 10.84 39.07
CA THR A 150 32.63 10.30 37.81
C THR A 150 32.96 8.81 37.68
N VAL A 151 32.21 8.13 36.82
CA VAL A 151 32.47 6.75 36.40
C VAL A 151 32.80 6.72 34.91
N VAL A 152 33.69 5.81 34.49
CA VAL A 152 34.00 5.57 33.08
C VAL A 152 34.16 4.06 32.86
N ALA A 153 33.50 3.50 31.85
CA ALA A 153 33.53 2.08 31.48
C ALA A 153 34.32 1.85 30.16
N PRO A 154 34.88 0.65 29.92
CA PRO A 154 35.55 0.29 28.67
C PRO A 154 34.55 0.21 27.51
N LYS A 155 35.04 0.35 26.26
CA LYS A 155 34.22 0.16 25.05
C LYS A 155 34.28 -1.32 24.64
N GLY A 156 33.15 -2.03 24.67
CA GLY A 156 33.03 -3.44 24.25
C GLY A 156 32.59 -4.37 25.39
N VAL A 157 32.47 -5.67 25.09
CA VAL A 157 32.24 -6.73 26.08
C VAL A 157 33.56 -7.03 26.79
N GLU A 158 33.52 -7.30 28.09
CA GLU A 158 34.71 -7.61 28.89
C GLU A 158 35.37 -8.91 28.45
N THR A 159 36.62 -8.85 28.01
CA THR A 159 37.38 -10.05 27.61
C THR A 159 38.89 -9.87 27.79
N ASN A 160 39.51 -10.87 28.41
CA ASN A 160 40.97 -11.01 28.53
C ASN A 160 41.61 -11.73 27.32
N ALA A 161 40.82 -12.17 26.34
CA ALA A 161 41.29 -13.08 25.28
C ALA A 161 42.00 -12.38 24.10
N GLY A 162 41.95 -11.04 24.01
CA GLY A 162 42.32 -10.32 22.78
C GLY A 162 41.33 -10.62 21.64
N GLY A 163 41.45 -9.92 20.51
CA GLY A 163 40.52 -10.07 19.37
C GLY A 163 39.28 -9.17 19.46
N GLY A 164 38.32 -9.38 18.56
CA GLY A 164 37.03 -8.65 18.49
C GLY A 164 35.86 -9.56 18.89
N THR A 165 34.63 -9.05 18.79
CA THR A 165 33.41 -9.84 18.98
C THR A 165 32.67 -9.95 17.65
N LEU A 166 32.44 -11.17 17.18
CA LEU A 166 31.58 -11.42 16.02
C LEU A 166 30.18 -11.82 16.51
N SER A 167 29.18 -11.02 16.17
CA SER A 167 27.78 -11.24 16.51
C SER A 167 27.02 -11.62 15.25
N ILE A 168 26.40 -12.80 15.28
CA ILE A 168 25.67 -13.38 14.15
C ILE A 168 24.19 -13.44 14.53
N LEU A 169 23.34 -12.77 13.76
CA LEU A 169 21.89 -12.81 13.91
C LEU A 169 21.26 -13.62 12.77
N VAL A 170 20.35 -14.53 13.09
CA VAL A 170 19.57 -15.30 12.13
C VAL A 170 18.08 -15.05 12.38
N PHE A 171 17.37 -14.65 11.33
CA PHE A 171 15.95 -14.26 11.39
C PHE A 171 15.20 -14.73 10.14
N ASP A 172 13.87 -14.72 10.19
CA ASP A 172 12.97 -15.09 9.08
C ASP A 172 12.34 -13.88 8.38
N ALA A 173 11.52 -14.12 7.36
CA ALA A 173 10.80 -13.10 6.57
C ALA A 173 9.97 -12.12 7.41
N GLY A 174 9.46 -12.56 8.57
CA GLY A 174 8.71 -11.72 9.49
C GLY A 174 9.59 -10.89 10.42
N GLY A 175 10.92 -10.99 10.29
CA GLY A 175 11.89 -10.41 11.20
C GLY A 175 12.00 -11.16 12.53
N ALA A 176 11.35 -12.33 12.66
CA ALA A 176 11.38 -13.09 13.89
C ALA A 176 12.73 -13.83 14.02
N PRO A 177 13.29 -13.93 15.23
CA PRO A 177 14.52 -14.67 15.44
C PRO A 177 14.32 -16.15 15.11
N VAL A 178 15.29 -16.76 14.43
CA VAL A 178 15.29 -18.20 14.17
C VAL A 178 16.20 -18.88 15.21
N PRO A 179 15.64 -19.43 16.30
CA PRO A 179 16.43 -20.12 17.30
C PRO A 179 16.93 -21.46 16.77
N GLN A 180 18.06 -21.93 17.30
CA GLN A 180 18.67 -23.20 16.91
C GLN A 180 18.90 -23.32 15.38
N ALA A 181 19.19 -22.20 14.72
CA ALA A 181 19.72 -22.21 13.36
C ALA A 181 21.17 -22.69 13.43
N ASP A 182 21.54 -23.63 12.56
CA ASP A 182 22.90 -24.12 12.44
C ASP A 182 23.76 -23.05 11.75
N VAL A 183 24.79 -22.58 12.44
CA VAL A 183 25.73 -21.57 11.98
C VAL A 183 27.12 -22.18 11.91
N THR A 184 27.70 -22.18 10.71
CA THR A 184 29.09 -22.60 10.50
C THR A 184 29.96 -21.36 10.31
N VAL A 185 31.02 -21.22 11.12
CA VAL A 185 31.97 -20.10 11.07
C VAL A 185 33.37 -20.65 10.78
N VAL A 186 33.94 -20.29 9.62
CA VAL A 186 35.27 -20.71 9.18
C VAL A 186 36.15 -19.50 8.91
N ASN A 187 37.37 -19.51 9.44
CA ASN A 187 38.41 -18.57 9.06
C ASN A 187 39.76 -19.29 9.02
N SER A 188 40.26 -19.53 7.80
CA SER A 188 41.56 -20.18 7.55
C SER A 188 42.74 -19.21 7.49
N LEU A 189 42.49 -17.91 7.58
CA LEU A 189 43.53 -16.85 7.51
C LEU A 189 44.14 -16.53 8.88
N VAL A 190 43.61 -17.12 9.96
CA VAL A 190 44.06 -16.91 11.35
C VAL A 190 44.72 -18.18 11.89
N ASN A 191 45.57 -18.05 12.91
CA ASN A 191 46.28 -19.17 13.54
C ASN A 191 46.07 -19.18 15.06
N PRO A 192 45.49 -20.24 15.65
CA PRO A 192 44.92 -21.41 14.97
C PRO A 192 43.71 -21.04 14.10
N PRO A 193 43.42 -21.79 13.01
CA PRO A 193 42.27 -21.53 12.16
C PRO A 193 40.97 -21.73 12.94
N VAL A 194 39.97 -20.91 12.62
CA VAL A 194 38.62 -21.03 13.19
C VAL A 194 37.79 -21.96 12.29
N ASN A 195 37.16 -22.97 12.89
CA ASN A 195 36.18 -23.82 12.24
C ASN A 195 35.19 -24.29 13.30
N LEU A 196 34.05 -23.61 13.38
CA LEU A 196 33.04 -23.80 14.39
C LEU A 196 31.71 -24.16 13.71
N ALA A 197 31.00 -25.11 14.30
CA ALA A 197 29.59 -25.38 14.00
C ALA A 197 28.81 -25.19 15.30
N VAL A 198 27.89 -24.24 15.30
CA VAL A 198 27.18 -23.77 16.48
C VAL A 198 25.71 -23.53 16.15
N GLN A 199 24.91 -23.25 17.17
CA GLN A 199 23.50 -22.94 17.01
C GLN A 199 23.17 -21.59 17.62
N THR A 200 22.22 -20.89 17.02
CA THR A 200 21.68 -19.65 17.58
C THR A 200 20.85 -19.91 18.84
N ASP A 201 20.84 -18.93 19.75
CA ASP A 201 20.02 -18.93 20.96
C ASP A 201 18.55 -18.60 20.68
N ALA A 202 17.75 -18.46 21.75
CA ALA A 202 16.33 -18.11 21.66
C ALA A 202 16.04 -16.77 20.95
N THR A 203 17.03 -15.88 20.89
CA THR A 203 16.96 -14.58 20.22
C THR A 203 17.50 -14.64 18.78
N GLY A 204 17.78 -15.84 18.27
CA GLY A 204 18.34 -16.02 16.94
C GLY A 204 19.80 -15.56 16.84
N ARG A 205 20.49 -15.37 17.96
CA ARG A 205 21.87 -14.86 17.98
C ARG A 205 22.89 -15.92 18.35
N TYR A 206 24.08 -15.75 17.81
CA TYR A 206 25.30 -16.40 18.28
C TYR A 206 26.41 -15.35 18.42
N LEU A 207 26.99 -15.26 19.63
CA LEU A 207 28.09 -14.35 19.92
C LEU A 207 29.40 -15.13 20.00
N LEU A 208 30.40 -14.68 19.25
CA LEU A 208 31.77 -15.20 19.28
C LEU A 208 32.72 -14.10 19.81
N PRO A 209 32.78 -13.89 21.13
CA PRO A 209 33.75 -12.98 21.74
C PRO A 209 35.17 -13.53 21.62
N GLY A 210 36.15 -12.64 21.46
CA GLY A 210 37.57 -13.02 21.32
C GLY A 210 37.93 -13.59 19.94
N ALA A 211 37.08 -13.39 18.92
CA ALA A 211 37.37 -13.79 17.56
C ALA A 211 38.66 -13.07 17.07
N PRO A 212 39.68 -13.79 16.58
CA PRO A 212 40.90 -13.18 16.04
C PRO A 212 40.62 -12.14 14.96
N ALA A 213 41.32 -11.00 14.99
CA ALA A 213 41.13 -9.97 13.99
C ALA A 213 41.50 -10.47 12.59
N SER A 214 40.63 -10.22 11.61
CA SER A 214 40.79 -10.68 10.23
C SER A 214 39.89 -9.87 9.31
N VAL A 215 40.42 -9.38 8.18
CA VAL A 215 39.67 -8.62 7.18
C VAL A 215 39.15 -9.57 6.11
N ASN A 216 37.84 -9.60 5.91
CA ASN A 216 37.13 -10.48 4.98
C ASN A 216 37.51 -11.98 5.11
N GLY A 217 37.83 -12.41 6.34
CA GLY A 217 38.32 -13.77 6.59
C GLY A 217 37.28 -14.73 7.16
N TYR A 218 36.21 -14.21 7.78
CA TYR A 218 35.19 -15.05 8.41
C TYR A 218 34.10 -15.43 7.42
N GLN A 219 34.13 -16.69 7.01
CA GLN A 219 33.09 -17.33 6.22
C GLN A 219 32.00 -17.80 7.17
N VAL A 220 30.81 -17.23 7.05
CA VAL A 220 29.64 -17.61 7.85
C VAL A 220 28.57 -18.18 6.94
N THR A 221 28.01 -19.34 7.32
CA THR A 221 26.83 -19.96 6.69
C THR A 221 25.79 -20.22 7.76
N ALA A 222 24.56 -19.76 7.55
CA ALA A 222 23.41 -20.02 8.41
C ALA A 222 22.38 -20.87 7.65
N THR A 223 21.91 -21.94 8.30
CA THR A 223 20.91 -22.86 7.75
C THR A 223 20.09 -23.49 8.87
N LYS A 224 18.98 -24.13 8.53
CA LYS A 224 18.19 -24.94 9.44
C LYS A 224 17.40 -25.97 8.64
N ALA A 225 17.19 -27.17 9.20
CA ALA A 225 16.38 -28.18 8.51
C ALA A 225 14.99 -27.64 8.15
N GLY A 226 14.63 -27.73 6.87
CA GLY A 226 13.37 -27.18 6.32
C GLY A 226 13.40 -25.67 6.03
N PHE A 227 14.54 -25.01 6.19
CA PHE A 227 14.76 -23.59 5.86
C PHE A 227 15.75 -23.43 4.70
N SER A 228 15.71 -22.27 4.06
CA SER A 228 16.71 -21.82 3.11
C SER A 228 18.08 -21.65 3.78
N THR A 229 19.11 -21.51 2.96
CA THR A 229 20.47 -21.27 3.43
C THR A 229 20.95 -19.91 2.96
N ASP A 230 21.62 -19.19 3.86
CA ASP A 230 22.22 -17.90 3.58
C ASP A 230 23.67 -17.88 4.07
N LYS A 231 24.55 -17.20 3.35
CA LYS A 231 25.99 -17.26 3.60
C LYS A 231 26.72 -16.02 3.11
N THR A 232 27.88 -15.79 3.70
CA THR A 232 28.87 -14.84 3.17
C THR A 232 29.61 -15.41 1.97
N CYS A 233 30.11 -14.52 1.12
CA CYS A 233 30.82 -14.85 -0.11
C CYS A 233 32.18 -14.17 -0.19
N THR A 234 33.17 -14.86 -0.75
CA THR A 234 34.46 -14.23 -1.05
C THR A 234 34.33 -13.29 -2.24
N THR A 235 35.13 -12.24 -2.26
CA THR A 235 35.41 -11.51 -3.50
C THR A 235 36.23 -12.42 -4.40
N ASP A 236 35.73 -12.74 -5.58
CA ASP A 236 36.43 -13.62 -6.50
C ASP A 236 36.23 -13.22 -7.97
N PRO A 237 37.23 -12.58 -8.60
CA PRO A 237 37.15 -12.24 -10.02
C PRO A 237 37.26 -13.45 -10.97
N ALA A 238 37.60 -14.65 -10.48
CA ALA A 238 37.93 -15.84 -11.27
C ALA A 238 36.94 -17.02 -11.16
N GLY A 239 35.90 -16.95 -10.31
CA GLY A 239 34.76 -17.89 -10.33
C GLY A 239 34.86 -19.18 -9.46
N ALA A 240 35.77 -19.24 -8.50
CA ALA A 240 35.80 -20.25 -7.44
C ALA A 240 34.92 -19.90 -6.21
N GLY A 241 34.46 -18.66 -6.07
CA GLY A 241 33.80 -18.11 -4.88
C GLY A 241 32.36 -17.67 -5.10
N CYS A 242 31.42 -18.45 -4.58
CA CYS A 242 29.97 -18.20 -4.52
C CYS A 242 29.12 -18.26 -5.79
N SER A 243 29.67 -18.32 -7.01
CA SER A 243 28.85 -18.36 -8.24
C SER A 243 29.40 -19.22 -9.39
N GLY A 244 30.40 -20.06 -9.15
CA GLY A 244 31.01 -20.87 -10.20
C GLY A 244 31.59 -19.99 -11.31
N ALA A 245 31.47 -20.39 -12.58
CA ALA A 245 32.18 -19.80 -13.73
C ALA A 245 32.08 -18.27 -13.91
N ILE A 246 31.07 -17.61 -13.33
CA ILE A 246 30.89 -16.16 -13.36
C ILE A 246 31.47 -15.62 -12.04
N GLY A 247 32.68 -15.04 -12.06
CA GLY A 247 33.29 -14.47 -10.86
C GLY A 247 32.38 -13.48 -10.11
N ASN A 248 32.51 -13.40 -8.78
CA ASN A 248 31.79 -12.50 -7.89
C ASN A 248 32.74 -11.47 -7.23
N PRO A 249 33.18 -10.42 -7.96
CA PRO A 249 34.10 -9.43 -7.42
C PRO A 249 33.42 -8.44 -6.45
N THR A 250 32.09 -8.35 -6.47
CA THR A 250 31.29 -7.46 -5.62
C THR A 250 30.12 -8.21 -4.96
N PRO A 251 30.39 -9.09 -3.98
CA PRO A 251 29.34 -9.84 -3.31
C PRO A 251 28.39 -8.94 -2.52
N THR A 252 27.09 -9.24 -2.54
CA THR A 252 26.09 -8.53 -1.72
C THR A 252 26.33 -8.75 -0.22
N LYS A 253 26.94 -9.89 0.14
CA LYS A 253 27.32 -10.25 1.51
C LYS A 253 28.75 -10.80 1.54
N PRO A 254 29.78 -9.94 1.64
CA PRO A 254 31.17 -10.41 1.70
C PRO A 254 31.46 -11.17 3.00
N HIS A 255 32.55 -11.93 3.05
CA HIS A 255 33.06 -12.51 4.29
C HIS A 255 33.24 -11.44 5.37
N ALA A 256 32.93 -11.80 6.62
CA ALA A 256 32.93 -10.83 7.71
C ALA A 256 34.36 -10.41 8.09
N THR A 257 34.49 -9.13 8.45
CA THR A 257 35.70 -8.54 8.99
C THR A 257 35.57 -8.40 10.50
N VAL A 258 36.52 -8.95 11.26
CA VAL A 258 36.60 -8.77 12.72
C VAL A 258 37.79 -7.87 13.02
N ILE A 259 37.56 -6.82 13.81
CA ILE A 259 38.59 -5.88 14.28
C ILE A 259 38.74 -6.05 15.79
N ALA A 260 39.98 -6.05 16.28
CA ALA A 260 40.26 -6.21 17.70
C ALA A 260 39.60 -5.11 18.54
N GLY A 261 38.96 -5.49 19.66
CA GLY A 261 38.25 -4.58 20.55
C GLY A 261 36.95 -4.00 20.00
N GLN A 262 36.48 -4.45 18.82
CA GLN A 262 35.23 -3.99 18.21
C GLN A 262 34.19 -5.10 18.11
N LEU A 263 32.93 -4.70 18.03
CA LEU A 263 31.80 -5.55 17.68
C LEU A 263 31.58 -5.51 16.17
N THR A 264 31.59 -6.68 15.53
CA THR A 264 31.14 -6.89 14.17
C THR A 264 29.79 -7.60 14.23
N ASP A 265 28.72 -6.91 13.82
CA ASP A 265 27.40 -7.54 13.63
C ASP A 265 27.21 -7.96 12.17
N ILE A 266 26.73 -9.18 11.96
CA ILE A 266 26.31 -9.68 10.65
C ILE A 266 25.01 -10.48 10.80
N SER A 267 24.14 -10.41 9.79
CA SER A 267 22.82 -11.03 9.85
C SER A 267 22.48 -11.87 8.62
N PHE A 268 21.68 -12.91 8.83
CA PHE A 268 21.27 -13.88 7.82
C PHE A 268 19.76 -14.08 7.87
N ALA A 269 19.13 -13.98 6.70
CA ALA A 269 17.71 -14.24 6.54
C ALA A 269 17.53 -15.66 6.01
N ILE A 270 16.91 -16.54 6.78
CA ILE A 270 16.55 -17.89 6.35
C ILE A 270 15.07 -18.13 6.60
N ASP A 271 14.42 -18.79 5.65
CA ASP A 271 12.97 -18.91 5.57
C ASP A 271 12.59 -20.36 5.35
N ARG A 272 11.42 -20.78 5.83
CA ARG A 272 10.90 -22.10 5.50
C ARG A 272 10.77 -22.26 3.99
N LEU A 273 11.25 -23.41 3.50
CA LEU A 273 11.22 -23.74 2.08
C LEU A 273 9.79 -23.91 1.59
N SER A 274 9.58 -23.61 0.31
CA SER A 274 8.29 -23.63 -0.37
C SER A 274 8.34 -24.49 -1.62
N THR A 275 7.15 -24.75 -2.17
CA THR A 275 6.96 -25.54 -3.38
C THR A 275 6.31 -24.68 -4.46
N MET A 276 6.77 -24.81 -5.70
CA MET A 276 6.14 -24.21 -6.87
C MET A 276 5.67 -25.32 -7.82
N VAL A 277 4.40 -25.31 -8.18
CA VAL A 277 3.83 -26.16 -9.22
C VAL A 277 3.69 -25.32 -10.48
N VAL A 278 4.44 -25.64 -11.53
CA VAL A 278 4.33 -24.92 -12.82
C VAL A 278 3.47 -25.75 -13.76
N GLN A 279 2.49 -25.12 -14.39
CA GLN A 279 1.63 -25.70 -15.41
C GLN A 279 1.81 -24.93 -16.73
N THR A 280 2.05 -25.63 -17.83
CA THR A 280 2.17 -25.05 -19.16
C THR A 280 0.98 -25.46 -20.00
N ILE A 281 0.24 -24.46 -20.48
CA ILE A 281 -1.02 -24.66 -21.19
C ILE A 281 -1.07 -23.79 -22.45
N ARG A 282 -2.03 -24.10 -23.31
CA ARG A 282 -2.52 -23.23 -24.36
C ARG A 282 -4.00 -22.98 -24.09
N GLN A 283 -4.33 -21.71 -23.91
CA GLN A 283 -5.68 -21.18 -23.82
C GLN A 283 -5.87 -20.16 -24.96
N PRO A 284 -6.98 -20.20 -25.71
CA PRO A 284 -7.29 -19.20 -26.73
C PRO A 284 -7.30 -17.78 -26.17
N THR A 285 -6.57 -16.88 -26.82
CA THR A 285 -6.62 -15.43 -26.61
C THR A 285 -7.18 -14.77 -27.87
N PRO A 286 -8.05 -13.75 -27.75
CA PRO A 286 -8.64 -13.11 -28.91
C PRO A 286 -7.68 -12.06 -29.50
N GLY A 287 -7.72 -11.90 -30.81
CA GLY A 287 -7.15 -10.70 -31.44
C GLY A 287 -8.10 -9.52 -31.29
N ASP A 288 -7.61 -8.41 -30.72
CA ASP A 288 -8.35 -7.16 -30.60
C ASP A 288 -8.17 -6.23 -31.82
N TRP A 289 -9.11 -5.32 -32.04
CA TRP A 289 -9.03 -4.32 -33.11
C TRP A 289 -9.75 -3.02 -32.74
N VAL A 290 -9.36 -1.92 -33.39
CA VAL A 290 -9.96 -0.59 -33.21
C VAL A 290 -11.24 -0.47 -34.04
N ILE A 291 -12.33 0.01 -33.43
CA ILE A 291 -13.68 0.13 -34.01
C ILE A 291 -13.89 1.47 -34.69
N ASN A 292 -13.45 2.55 -34.04
CA ASN A 292 -13.68 3.91 -34.49
C ASN A 292 -12.82 4.27 -35.72
N THR A 293 -13.31 5.23 -36.52
CA THR A 293 -12.61 5.72 -37.71
C THR A 293 -12.34 7.23 -37.61
N GLY A 294 -11.07 7.62 -37.60
CA GLY A 294 -10.67 9.03 -37.45
C GLY A 294 -10.68 9.49 -35.98
N GLY A 295 -10.33 10.76 -35.73
CA GLY A 295 -10.19 11.29 -34.37
C GLY A 295 -8.78 11.20 -33.78
N ASN A 296 -7.74 11.01 -34.61
CA ASN A 296 -6.35 10.98 -34.15
C ASN A 296 -6.02 12.15 -33.21
N GLY A 297 -5.73 11.85 -31.95
CA GLY A 297 -5.39 12.85 -30.94
C GLY A 297 -6.56 13.39 -30.11
N PHE A 298 -7.74 12.77 -30.16
CA PHE A 298 -8.89 13.08 -29.33
C PHE A 298 -9.45 11.81 -28.69
N ASP A 299 -10.00 11.93 -27.49
CA ASP A 299 -10.58 10.81 -26.75
C ASP A 299 -11.88 10.30 -27.40
N GLN A 300 -12.03 8.98 -27.37
CA GLN A 300 -13.20 8.23 -27.73
C GLN A 300 -13.43 7.16 -26.67
N ASP A 301 -14.55 7.24 -25.98
CA ASP A 301 -14.76 6.54 -24.70
C ASP A 301 -16.26 6.28 -24.46
N ASN A 302 -16.57 5.68 -23.31
CA ASN A 302 -17.91 5.25 -22.89
C ASN A 302 -18.62 4.42 -23.99
N PRO A 303 -18.02 3.30 -24.43
CA PRO A 303 -18.63 2.46 -25.45
C PRO A 303 -19.83 1.69 -24.91
N SER A 304 -20.78 1.40 -25.80
CA SER A 304 -21.82 0.40 -25.58
C SER A 304 -21.96 -0.51 -26.81
N ILE A 305 -22.28 -1.79 -26.58
CA ILE A 305 -22.39 -2.81 -27.62
C ILE A 305 -23.74 -3.52 -27.63
N ALA A 306 -24.27 -3.72 -28.84
CA ALA A 306 -25.41 -4.59 -29.06
C ALA A 306 -25.24 -5.46 -30.31
N LEU A 307 -26.09 -6.48 -30.42
CA LEU A 307 -26.10 -7.43 -31.53
C LEU A 307 -27.38 -7.31 -32.34
N CYS A 308 -27.24 -7.03 -33.63
CA CYS A 308 -28.36 -7.12 -34.53
C CYS A 308 -28.74 -8.59 -34.79
N PRO A 309 -30.03 -8.90 -35.00
CA PRO A 309 -30.49 -10.25 -35.32
C PRO A 309 -29.86 -10.87 -36.58
N ASN A 310 -29.32 -10.04 -37.48
CA ASN A 310 -28.57 -10.48 -38.66
C ASN A 310 -27.12 -10.92 -38.33
N GLY A 311 -26.69 -10.82 -37.07
CA GLY A 311 -25.35 -11.17 -36.59
C GLY A 311 -24.34 -10.03 -36.64
N ASN A 312 -24.71 -8.84 -37.11
CA ASN A 312 -23.82 -7.69 -37.09
C ASN A 312 -23.65 -7.16 -35.65
N TYR A 313 -22.44 -6.75 -35.34
CA TYR A 313 -22.10 -6.03 -34.11
C TYR A 313 -22.39 -4.55 -34.30
N LEU A 314 -23.00 -3.93 -33.31
CA LEU A 314 -23.31 -2.52 -33.29
C LEU A 314 -22.62 -1.90 -32.08
N PHE A 315 -21.82 -0.89 -32.34
CA PHE A 315 -21.08 -0.16 -31.33
C PHE A 315 -21.53 1.30 -31.34
N VAL A 316 -21.70 1.88 -30.17
CA VAL A 316 -21.92 3.31 -29.96
C VAL A 316 -20.88 3.82 -28.96
N TRP A 317 -20.43 5.06 -29.08
CA TRP A 317 -19.46 5.64 -28.15
C TRP A 317 -19.55 7.17 -28.13
N ARG A 318 -18.94 7.78 -27.11
CA ARG A 318 -18.70 9.21 -27.04
C ARG A 318 -17.42 9.54 -27.79
N ASP A 319 -17.47 10.58 -28.63
CA ASP A 319 -16.39 10.97 -29.52
C ASP A 319 -16.05 12.45 -29.41
N ALA A 320 -14.81 12.78 -29.02
CA ALA A 320 -14.34 14.13 -28.79
C ALA A 320 -13.64 14.79 -30.01
N ARG A 321 -13.74 14.20 -31.23
CA ARG A 321 -13.05 14.69 -32.45
C ARG A 321 -13.41 16.12 -32.88
N GLN A 322 -14.43 16.73 -32.28
CA GLN A 322 -14.89 18.10 -32.54
C GLN A 322 -14.25 19.12 -31.59
N ASN A 323 -12.91 19.16 -31.52
CA ASN A 323 -12.13 20.03 -30.63
C ASN A 323 -12.43 19.82 -29.13
N ASN A 324 -12.37 18.56 -28.66
CA ASN A 324 -12.68 18.18 -27.29
C ASN A 324 -14.11 18.51 -26.86
N ASN A 325 -15.03 18.50 -27.84
CA ASN A 325 -16.43 18.73 -27.60
C ASN A 325 -17.22 17.50 -28.05
N PRO A 326 -17.67 16.66 -27.10
CA PRO A 326 -18.07 15.30 -27.41
C PRO A 326 -19.41 15.21 -28.14
N ARG A 327 -19.51 14.24 -29.04
CA ARG A 327 -20.72 13.81 -29.74
C ARG A 327 -20.90 12.30 -29.60
N ILE A 328 -22.02 11.76 -30.04
CA ILE A 328 -22.25 10.31 -30.09
C ILE A 328 -22.02 9.82 -31.50
N TYR A 329 -21.20 8.79 -31.63
CA TYR A 329 -20.91 8.11 -32.89
C TYR A 329 -21.23 6.63 -32.78
N ALA A 330 -21.49 6.00 -33.91
CA ALA A 330 -21.76 4.58 -34.00
C ALA A 330 -21.08 3.94 -35.20
N GLN A 331 -20.83 2.64 -35.10
CA GLN A 331 -20.33 1.81 -36.19
C GLN A 331 -20.97 0.44 -36.12
N GLN A 332 -21.34 -0.08 -37.28
CA GLN A 332 -21.81 -1.45 -37.41
C GLN A 332 -20.75 -2.29 -38.12
N TYR A 333 -20.46 -3.47 -37.59
CA TYR A 333 -19.52 -4.43 -38.16
C TYR A 333 -20.22 -5.75 -38.50
N THR A 334 -19.86 -6.33 -39.64
CA THR A 334 -20.25 -7.71 -39.95
C THR A 334 -19.48 -8.70 -39.06
N PRO A 335 -19.94 -9.97 -38.94
CA PRO A 335 -19.17 -11.03 -38.27
C PRO A 335 -17.72 -11.20 -38.75
N ALA A 336 -17.43 -10.79 -39.99
CA ALA A 336 -16.10 -10.82 -40.59
C ALA A 336 -15.26 -9.56 -40.28
N LYS A 337 -15.65 -8.75 -39.29
CA LYS A 337 -14.96 -7.50 -38.89
C LYS A 337 -14.84 -6.50 -40.05
N THR A 338 -15.81 -6.48 -40.95
CA THR A 338 -15.91 -5.46 -42.02
C THR A 338 -16.92 -4.38 -41.60
N PRO A 339 -16.54 -3.09 -41.60
CA PRO A 339 -17.46 -2.00 -41.25
C PRO A 339 -18.55 -1.85 -42.30
N VAL A 340 -19.78 -1.59 -41.85
CA VAL A 340 -20.97 -1.37 -42.69
C VAL A 340 -21.07 0.09 -43.11
N TRP A 341 -20.75 1.02 -42.21
CA TRP A 341 -20.68 2.44 -42.53
C TRP A 341 -19.22 2.86 -42.73
N ASN A 342 -18.97 3.71 -43.72
CA ASN A 342 -17.65 4.29 -43.95
C ASN A 342 -17.78 5.73 -44.44
N PRO A 343 -17.43 6.74 -43.61
CA PRO A 343 -16.89 6.65 -42.24
C PRO A 343 -17.91 6.13 -41.21
N ASP A 344 -17.51 6.05 -39.94
CA ASP A 344 -18.45 5.93 -38.81
C ASP A 344 -19.58 6.98 -38.84
N LEU A 345 -20.70 6.61 -38.24
CA LEU A 345 -21.93 7.38 -38.29
C LEU A 345 -22.02 8.33 -37.10
N ALA A 346 -22.11 9.63 -37.35
CA ALA A 346 -22.45 10.60 -36.32
C ALA A 346 -23.94 10.48 -35.97
N ILE A 347 -24.25 10.05 -34.75
CA ILE A 347 -25.63 9.97 -34.22
C ILE A 347 -26.08 11.37 -33.83
N THR A 348 -25.24 12.13 -33.15
CA THR A 348 -25.54 13.51 -32.79
C THR A 348 -24.77 14.49 -33.67
N THR A 349 -25.44 15.57 -34.06
CA THR A 349 -24.80 16.71 -34.76
C THR A 349 -24.40 17.83 -33.82
N SER A 350 -24.87 17.76 -32.58
CA SER A 350 -24.59 18.73 -31.54
C SER A 350 -23.55 18.21 -30.56
N ASN A 351 -22.97 19.17 -29.86
CA ASN A 351 -21.82 19.06 -28.98
C ASN A 351 -22.26 18.77 -27.52
N ASN A 352 -21.34 18.42 -26.62
CA ASN A 352 -21.58 18.10 -25.20
C ASN A 352 -22.53 16.89 -24.98
N GLN A 353 -22.24 15.75 -25.61
CA GLN A 353 -23.04 14.53 -25.50
C GLN A 353 -22.22 13.41 -24.83
N ASN A 354 -22.81 12.62 -23.95
CA ASN A 354 -22.10 11.62 -23.14
C ASN A 354 -22.94 10.35 -22.91
N ASN A 355 -22.29 9.30 -22.40
CA ASN A 355 -22.86 8.02 -21.91
C ASN A 355 -23.98 7.48 -22.80
N PRO A 356 -23.67 7.12 -24.05
CA PRO A 356 -24.65 6.52 -24.92
C PRO A 356 -24.93 5.07 -24.52
N ASP A 357 -26.16 4.63 -24.77
CA ASP A 357 -26.57 3.23 -24.75
C ASP A 357 -27.30 2.89 -26.05
N VAL A 358 -27.25 1.62 -26.47
CA VAL A 358 -27.78 1.19 -27.75
C VAL A 358 -28.50 -0.15 -27.67
N GLN A 359 -29.68 -0.22 -28.32
CA GLN A 359 -30.40 -1.47 -28.48
C GLN A 359 -31.06 -1.58 -29.87
N PRO A 360 -30.85 -2.69 -30.61
CA PRO A 360 -31.55 -2.94 -31.85
C PRO A 360 -32.87 -3.68 -31.63
N ASP A 361 -33.83 -3.44 -32.52
CA ASP A 361 -35.07 -4.22 -32.60
C ASP A 361 -34.92 -5.49 -33.46
N ALA A 362 -36.01 -6.25 -33.61
CA ALA A 362 -36.01 -7.51 -34.37
C ALA A 362 -35.69 -7.32 -35.87
N SER A 363 -35.80 -6.10 -36.40
CA SER A 363 -35.43 -5.72 -37.76
C SER A 363 -34.08 -4.99 -37.84
N CYS A 364 -33.34 -4.89 -36.73
CA CYS A 364 -32.12 -4.10 -36.61
C CYS A 364 -32.35 -2.60 -36.90
N ASN A 365 -33.55 -2.07 -36.66
CA ASN A 365 -33.64 -0.64 -36.38
C ASN A 365 -33.01 -0.40 -35.01
N ILE A 366 -32.33 0.71 -34.86
CA ILE A 366 -31.41 0.97 -33.78
C ILE A 366 -31.97 2.09 -32.92
N TYR A 367 -32.09 1.86 -31.62
CA TYR A 367 -32.53 2.83 -30.64
C TYR A 367 -31.31 3.25 -29.83
N TYR A 368 -31.06 4.54 -29.77
CA TYR A 368 -29.97 5.14 -29.00
C TYR A 368 -30.57 5.98 -27.89
N ALA A 369 -29.96 5.95 -26.71
CA ALA A 369 -30.21 6.92 -25.65
C ALA A 369 -28.87 7.51 -25.18
N TRP A 370 -28.83 8.78 -24.79
CA TRP A 370 -27.59 9.43 -24.35
C TRP A 370 -27.87 10.63 -23.43
N GLN A 371 -26.84 11.06 -22.71
CA GLN A 371 -26.84 12.30 -21.93
C GLN A 371 -26.46 13.51 -22.78
N ASP A 372 -27.19 14.59 -22.61
CA ASP A 372 -27.05 15.83 -23.37
C ASP A 372 -26.84 17.02 -22.42
N ASP A 373 -25.70 17.71 -22.55
CA ASP A 373 -25.35 18.88 -21.73
C ASP A 373 -25.17 20.14 -22.60
N ARG A 374 -26.02 20.31 -23.63
CA ARG A 374 -25.98 21.50 -24.50
C ARG A 374 -26.52 22.74 -23.82
N ASN A 375 -27.41 22.56 -22.85
CA ASN A 375 -28.14 23.65 -22.20
C ASN A 375 -27.67 23.94 -20.77
N GLY A 376 -26.62 23.25 -20.29
CA GLY A 376 -25.98 23.47 -18.99
C GLY A 376 -26.51 22.62 -17.84
N ASN A 377 -27.50 21.77 -18.10
CA ASN A 377 -27.95 20.66 -17.25
C ASN A 377 -27.90 19.39 -18.09
N GLN A 378 -27.61 18.24 -17.48
CA GLN A 378 -27.65 16.96 -18.20
C GLN A 378 -29.10 16.52 -18.40
N ASP A 379 -29.48 16.25 -19.64
CA ASP A 379 -30.79 15.76 -20.04
C ASP A 379 -30.65 14.42 -20.78
N ILE A 380 -31.64 13.53 -20.70
CA ILE A 380 -31.62 12.31 -21.54
C ILE A 380 -32.35 12.54 -22.86
N TYR A 381 -31.63 12.29 -23.95
CA TYR A 381 -32.17 12.26 -25.30
C TYR A 381 -32.09 10.86 -25.88
N PHE A 382 -32.94 10.58 -26.86
CA PHE A 382 -33.00 9.31 -27.56
C PHE A 382 -33.46 9.49 -29.00
N ASP A 383 -33.07 8.56 -29.87
CA ASP A 383 -33.42 8.57 -31.27
C ASP A 383 -33.44 7.17 -31.87
N LYS A 384 -34.12 7.04 -33.02
CA LYS A 384 -34.27 5.80 -33.75
C LYS A 384 -33.67 5.91 -35.14
N TYR A 385 -32.79 4.99 -35.47
CA TYR A 385 -32.19 4.85 -36.79
C TYR A 385 -32.66 3.56 -37.46
N THR A 386 -32.76 3.58 -38.78
CA THR A 386 -32.93 2.36 -39.57
C THR A 386 -31.66 1.51 -39.54
N SER A 387 -31.76 0.23 -39.90
CA SER A 387 -30.59 -0.66 -40.04
C SER A 387 -29.54 -0.18 -41.04
N GLY A 388 -29.91 0.75 -41.93
CA GLY A 388 -29.01 1.39 -42.89
C GLY A 388 -28.28 2.62 -42.34
N GLY A 389 -28.54 3.05 -41.10
CA GLY A 389 -27.94 4.26 -40.52
C GLY A 389 -28.63 5.56 -40.93
N THR A 390 -29.90 5.50 -41.34
CA THR A 390 -30.72 6.70 -41.57
C THR A 390 -31.59 6.98 -40.37
N ASP A 391 -31.53 8.20 -39.83
CA ASP A 391 -32.43 8.73 -38.79
C ASP A 391 -33.89 8.60 -39.24
N ALA A 392 -34.70 7.91 -38.44
CA ALA A 392 -36.09 7.61 -38.72
C ALA A 392 -37.06 8.69 -38.22
N TRP A 393 -36.67 9.50 -37.23
CA TRP A 393 -37.52 10.54 -36.64
C TRP A 393 -37.17 11.95 -37.07
N THR A 394 -36.04 12.12 -37.77
CA THR A 394 -35.48 13.38 -38.28
C THR A 394 -35.02 14.37 -37.22
N ASP A 395 -35.30 14.10 -35.95
CA ASP A 395 -34.81 14.83 -34.80
C ASP A 395 -34.89 13.95 -33.55
N ALA A 396 -33.91 14.11 -32.67
CA ALA A 396 -33.84 13.42 -31.39
C ALA A 396 -34.96 13.89 -30.45
N LYS A 397 -35.39 12.98 -29.58
CA LYS A 397 -36.43 13.23 -28.58
C LYS A 397 -35.82 13.29 -27.21
N LYS A 398 -36.46 14.04 -26.31
CA LYS A 398 -36.07 14.15 -24.90
C LYS A 398 -37.03 13.29 -24.06
N VAL A 399 -36.52 12.55 -23.07
CA VAL A 399 -37.36 11.64 -22.25
C VAL A 399 -38.37 12.38 -21.38
N ASP A 400 -38.06 13.62 -20.98
CA ASP A 400 -38.88 14.40 -20.06
C ASP A 400 -38.89 15.93 -20.33
N VAL A 401 -39.94 16.61 -19.87
CA VAL A 401 -40.14 18.07 -19.87
C VAL A 401 -40.44 18.64 -18.46
N VAL A 402 -40.50 17.83 -17.40
CA VAL A 402 -40.91 18.23 -16.03
C VAL A 402 -39.72 18.46 -15.08
N ALA A 403 -38.56 17.83 -15.31
CA ALA A 403 -37.34 17.96 -14.52
C ALA A 403 -36.74 19.37 -14.51
N GLN A 404 -37.21 20.26 -15.39
CA GLN A 404 -36.85 21.68 -15.56
C GLN A 404 -35.34 21.95 -15.69
N SER A 405 -34.58 21.76 -14.61
CA SER A 405 -33.15 22.07 -14.47
C SER A 405 -32.35 21.03 -13.67
N ALA A 406 -32.93 19.88 -13.33
CA ALA A 406 -32.21 18.80 -12.66
C ALA A 406 -31.36 18.01 -13.66
N ASP A 407 -30.27 17.43 -13.18
CA ASP A 407 -29.42 16.57 -13.98
C ASP A 407 -30.01 15.17 -14.08
N GLN A 408 -30.07 14.66 -15.30
CA GLN A 408 -30.50 13.32 -15.66
C GLN A 408 -29.33 12.56 -16.26
N THR A 409 -29.04 11.37 -15.72
CA THR A 409 -27.81 10.66 -16.01
C THR A 409 -27.97 9.15 -16.18
N TYR A 410 -26.95 8.52 -16.79
CA TYR A 410 -26.84 7.06 -16.97
C TYR A 410 -28.08 6.42 -17.62
N PRO A 411 -28.42 6.82 -18.86
CA PRO A 411 -29.56 6.23 -19.55
C PRO A 411 -29.25 4.78 -19.95
N GLN A 412 -30.28 3.93 -19.90
CA GLN A 412 -30.27 2.60 -20.51
C GLN A 412 -31.56 2.41 -21.30
N VAL A 413 -31.47 1.82 -22.49
CA VAL A 413 -32.57 1.58 -23.42
C VAL A 413 -32.77 0.10 -23.67
N VAL A 414 -34.03 -0.36 -23.55
CA VAL A 414 -34.41 -1.73 -23.92
C VAL A 414 -35.63 -1.73 -24.82
N VAL A 415 -35.60 -2.58 -25.85
CA VAL A 415 -36.69 -2.71 -26.83
C VAL A 415 -37.38 -4.06 -26.64
N ASN A 416 -38.71 -4.07 -26.66
CA ASN A 416 -39.45 -5.32 -26.49
C ASN A 416 -39.33 -6.24 -27.72
N ALA A 417 -39.57 -7.54 -27.51
CA ALA A 417 -39.38 -8.54 -28.56
C ALA A 417 -40.27 -8.31 -29.81
N SER A 418 -41.46 -7.70 -29.64
CA SER A 418 -42.33 -7.36 -30.78
C SER A 418 -41.93 -6.07 -31.51
N SER A 419 -40.89 -5.36 -31.05
CA SER A 419 -40.41 -4.11 -31.66
C SER A 419 -41.47 -3.00 -31.71
N THR A 420 -42.37 -2.98 -30.72
CA THR A 420 -43.48 -2.02 -30.63
C THR A 420 -43.27 -0.97 -29.55
N TYR A 421 -42.41 -1.25 -28.58
CA TYR A 421 -42.11 -0.36 -27.47
C TYR A 421 -40.63 -0.39 -27.13
N GLU A 422 -40.11 0.77 -26.77
CA GLU A 422 -38.85 0.92 -26.06
C GLU A 422 -39.12 1.41 -24.64
N TYR A 423 -38.20 1.13 -23.74
CA TYR A 423 -38.20 1.61 -22.37
C TYR A 423 -36.85 2.23 -22.09
N ILE A 424 -36.87 3.41 -21.50
CA ILE A 424 -35.65 4.11 -21.07
C ILE A 424 -35.70 4.25 -19.57
N VAL A 425 -34.61 3.91 -18.90
CA VAL A 425 -34.39 4.14 -17.46
C VAL A 425 -33.22 5.10 -17.30
N TRP A 426 -33.28 5.97 -16.30
CA TRP A 426 -32.22 6.93 -15.98
C TRP A 426 -32.22 7.28 -14.49
N GLN A 427 -31.14 7.90 -14.04
CA GLN A 427 -31.07 8.59 -12.76
C GLN A 427 -31.56 10.04 -12.93
N ASP A 428 -32.38 10.54 -12.01
CA ASP A 428 -32.92 11.90 -12.01
C ASP A 428 -32.71 12.59 -10.66
N ALA A 429 -32.03 13.75 -10.67
CA ALA A 429 -31.74 14.54 -9.46
C ALA A 429 -32.84 15.58 -9.10
N ALA A 430 -34.05 15.51 -9.67
CA ALA A 430 -35.09 16.52 -9.47
C ALA A 430 -35.68 16.57 -8.05
N ALA A 431 -35.69 15.44 -7.34
CA ALA A 431 -36.29 15.35 -6.00
C ALA A 431 -35.27 15.50 -4.86
N ASP A 432 -34.01 15.06 -5.05
CA ASP A 432 -32.95 15.02 -4.04
C ASP A 432 -31.55 14.72 -4.63
N LEU A 433 -30.79 13.76 -4.06
CA LEU A 433 -29.44 13.38 -4.48
C LEU A 433 -29.43 12.43 -5.71
N GLY A 434 -30.61 12.01 -6.20
CA GLY A 434 -30.75 11.20 -7.41
C GLY A 434 -31.62 9.98 -7.18
N ASP A 435 -32.69 9.84 -7.96
CA ASP A 435 -33.66 8.76 -7.93
C ASP A 435 -33.69 8.03 -9.27
N ILE A 436 -34.19 6.79 -9.31
CA ILE A 436 -34.30 6.04 -10.57
C ILE A 436 -35.69 6.25 -11.18
N TYR A 437 -35.74 6.65 -12.44
CA TYR A 437 -36.98 6.84 -13.21
C TYR A 437 -36.98 6.03 -14.49
N ALA A 438 -38.16 5.70 -14.99
CA ALA A 438 -38.32 5.10 -16.30
C ALA A 438 -39.56 5.61 -17.05
N GLN A 439 -39.52 5.47 -18.38
CA GLN A 439 -40.65 5.74 -19.27
C GLN A 439 -40.72 4.69 -20.39
N LYS A 440 -41.94 4.43 -20.86
CA LYS A 440 -42.23 3.61 -22.02
C LYS A 440 -42.59 4.48 -23.21
N PHE A 441 -41.99 4.22 -24.37
CA PHE A 441 -42.27 4.94 -25.61
C PHE A 441 -42.77 3.98 -26.71
N ASP A 442 -43.64 4.48 -27.59
CA ASP A 442 -44.04 3.76 -28.81
C ASP A 442 -42.96 3.85 -29.92
N THR A 443 -43.17 3.20 -31.06
CA THR A 443 -42.20 3.19 -32.17
C THR A 443 -41.97 4.56 -32.82
N ASP A 444 -42.86 5.51 -32.54
CA ASP A 444 -42.78 6.89 -32.95
C ASP A 444 -42.26 7.75 -31.79
N GLY A 445 -41.69 7.18 -30.73
CA GLY A 445 -41.07 7.90 -29.61
C GLY A 445 -42.05 8.71 -28.76
N ASN A 446 -43.34 8.40 -28.75
CA ASN A 446 -44.33 9.08 -27.90
C ASN A 446 -44.45 8.35 -26.54
N PRO A 447 -44.53 9.08 -25.41
CA PRO A 447 -44.65 8.48 -24.09
C PRO A 447 -46.00 7.76 -23.90
N VAL A 448 -45.96 6.57 -23.32
CA VAL A 448 -47.12 5.67 -23.17
C VAL A 448 -47.66 5.63 -21.74
N TRP A 449 -46.81 5.71 -20.70
CA TRP A 449 -47.28 5.71 -19.30
C TRP A 449 -47.84 7.06 -18.83
N GLY A 450 -47.88 8.06 -19.70
CA GLY A 450 -48.37 9.40 -19.41
C GLY A 450 -47.30 10.27 -18.73
N SER A 451 -46.90 9.91 -17.51
CA SER A 451 -45.74 10.50 -16.82
C SER A 451 -44.65 9.46 -16.62
N GLU A 452 -43.42 9.91 -16.40
CA GLU A 452 -42.34 9.06 -15.91
C GLU A 452 -42.69 8.42 -14.57
N VAL A 453 -42.10 7.26 -14.31
CA VAL A 453 -42.38 6.43 -13.13
C VAL A 453 -41.12 6.27 -12.29
N ARG A 454 -41.19 6.67 -11.02
CA ARG A 454 -40.13 6.41 -10.04
C ARG A 454 -40.04 4.92 -9.72
N ILE A 455 -38.84 4.36 -9.88
CA ILE A 455 -38.55 2.93 -9.79
C ILE A 455 -38.21 2.48 -8.37
N ASN A 456 -37.36 3.20 -7.65
CA ASN A 456 -37.05 2.88 -6.25
C ASN A 456 -38.27 3.12 -5.34
N SER A 457 -38.28 2.49 -4.16
CA SER A 457 -39.31 2.71 -3.13
C SER A 457 -38.79 3.46 -1.89
N ASP A 458 -37.56 3.97 -1.94
CA ASP A 458 -37.06 4.85 -0.89
C ASP A 458 -37.90 6.13 -0.85
N VAL A 459 -38.16 6.61 0.35
CA VAL A 459 -38.83 7.89 0.60
C VAL A 459 -37.90 8.89 1.28
N GLY A 460 -36.67 8.47 1.57
CA GLY A 460 -35.57 9.31 2.02
C GLY A 460 -34.99 10.15 0.90
N ALA A 461 -33.85 10.77 1.19
CA ALA A 461 -33.09 11.63 0.28
C ALA A 461 -31.72 11.00 -0.07
N ALA A 462 -31.64 9.68 -0.02
CA ALA A 462 -30.41 8.97 -0.34
C ALA A 462 -30.21 8.91 -1.86
N ALA A 463 -28.95 8.89 -2.30
CA ALA A 463 -28.64 8.80 -3.71
C ALA A 463 -28.86 7.37 -4.23
N GLN A 464 -29.48 7.26 -5.40
CA GLN A 464 -29.55 6.08 -6.24
C GLN A 464 -28.99 6.40 -7.62
N SER A 465 -28.16 5.52 -8.18
CA SER A 465 -27.49 5.78 -9.46
C SER A 465 -27.10 4.50 -10.20
N LEU A 466 -26.54 4.64 -11.40
CA LEU A 466 -26.17 3.54 -12.31
C LEU A 466 -27.29 2.48 -12.49
N PRO A 467 -28.50 2.89 -12.93
CA PRO A 467 -29.56 1.94 -13.18
C PRO A 467 -29.27 1.10 -14.41
N VAL A 468 -29.62 -0.18 -14.33
CA VAL A 468 -29.62 -1.12 -15.45
C VAL A 468 -30.99 -1.78 -15.55
N VAL A 469 -31.44 -2.10 -16.76
CA VAL A 469 -32.79 -2.65 -17.01
C VAL A 469 -32.76 -3.80 -18.02
N ALA A 470 -33.66 -4.76 -17.85
CA ALA A 470 -33.91 -5.81 -18.83
C ALA A 470 -35.36 -6.32 -18.75
N LEU A 471 -35.81 -6.99 -19.80
CA LEU A 471 -37.18 -7.48 -19.96
C LEU A 471 -37.23 -9.01 -19.83
N ASP A 472 -38.22 -9.52 -19.09
CA ASP A 472 -38.58 -10.94 -19.15
C ASP A 472 -39.53 -11.25 -20.33
N LEU A 473 -39.87 -12.52 -20.54
CA LEU A 473 -40.74 -12.94 -21.65
C LEU A 473 -42.17 -12.39 -21.58
N ASP A 474 -42.63 -11.98 -20.40
CA ASP A 474 -43.93 -11.35 -20.20
C ASP A 474 -43.87 -9.82 -20.35
N GLU A 475 -42.70 -9.30 -20.76
CA GLU A 475 -42.34 -7.88 -20.82
C GLU A 475 -42.39 -7.17 -19.45
N ASN A 476 -42.20 -7.91 -18.37
CA ASN A 476 -41.95 -7.25 -17.09
C ASN A 476 -40.52 -6.69 -17.10
N LEU A 477 -40.38 -5.49 -16.58
CA LEU A 477 -39.11 -4.79 -16.42
C LEU A 477 -38.49 -5.17 -15.09
N LEU A 478 -37.25 -5.67 -15.12
CA LEU A 478 -36.40 -5.82 -13.94
C LEU A 478 -35.36 -4.70 -13.97
N PHE A 479 -35.19 -4.02 -12.84
CA PHE A 479 -34.22 -2.94 -12.66
C PHE A 479 -33.26 -3.29 -11.54
N LEU A 480 -31.98 -3.01 -11.71
CA LEU A 480 -30.99 -2.96 -10.63
C LEU A 480 -30.31 -1.58 -10.60
N TRP A 481 -29.87 -1.15 -9.42
CA TRP A 481 -29.11 0.10 -9.20
C TRP A 481 -28.32 -0.03 -7.90
N HIS A 482 -27.34 0.85 -7.67
CA HIS A 482 -26.72 0.99 -6.35
C HIS A 482 -27.35 2.12 -5.53
N ASP A 483 -27.47 1.92 -4.23
CA ASP A 483 -28.35 2.71 -3.36
C ASP A 483 -27.70 3.02 -2.02
N ASN A 484 -27.62 4.29 -1.67
CA ASN A 484 -26.96 4.77 -0.46
C ASN A 484 -27.91 4.98 0.74
N ARG A 485 -29.11 4.37 0.73
CA ARG A 485 -30.12 4.58 1.79
C ARG A 485 -29.68 4.19 3.19
N ASP A 486 -28.71 3.28 3.30
CA ASP A 486 -28.18 2.78 4.57
C ASP A 486 -26.81 3.41 4.93
N GLY A 487 -26.38 4.45 4.20
CA GLY A 487 -25.14 5.21 4.44
C GLY A 487 -23.87 4.57 3.85
N HIS A 488 -24.05 3.53 3.05
CA HIS A 488 -23.10 2.86 2.15
C HIS A 488 -23.91 2.39 0.94
N ASN A 489 -23.29 2.30 -0.24
CA ASN A 489 -23.99 1.78 -1.42
C ASN A 489 -24.20 0.28 -1.31
N ASP A 490 -25.43 -0.14 -1.58
CA ASP A 490 -25.85 -1.53 -1.72
C ASP A 490 -26.55 -1.73 -3.06
N ILE A 491 -26.60 -2.96 -3.57
CA ILE A 491 -27.31 -3.24 -4.81
C ILE A 491 -28.78 -3.49 -4.51
N PHE A 492 -29.66 -2.69 -5.09
CA PHE A 492 -31.11 -2.84 -4.98
C PHE A 492 -31.74 -3.20 -6.31
N SER A 493 -32.95 -3.76 -6.25
CA SER A 493 -33.72 -4.11 -7.42
C SER A 493 -35.22 -3.91 -7.27
N GLN A 494 -35.89 -3.78 -8.41
CA GLN A 494 -37.33 -3.67 -8.49
C GLN A 494 -37.86 -4.31 -9.77
N LYS A 495 -39.09 -4.83 -9.71
CA LYS A 495 -39.78 -5.41 -10.86
C LYS A 495 -41.08 -4.65 -11.15
N PHE A 496 -41.30 -4.29 -12.41
CA PHE A 496 -42.52 -3.66 -12.89
C PHE A 496 -43.13 -4.47 -14.04
N SER A 497 -44.44 -4.37 -14.22
CA SER A 497 -45.09 -4.82 -15.44
C SER A 497 -44.89 -3.82 -16.58
N LYS A 498 -45.09 -4.26 -17.83
CA LYS A 498 -45.10 -3.41 -19.02
C LYS A 498 -46.06 -2.21 -18.98
N ASP A 499 -47.01 -2.21 -18.05
CA ASP A 499 -48.01 -1.16 -17.86
C ASP A 499 -47.57 -0.14 -16.78
N GLY A 500 -46.33 -0.21 -16.29
CA GLY A 500 -45.80 0.71 -15.29
C GLY A 500 -46.29 0.41 -13.87
N VAL A 501 -46.87 -0.77 -13.64
CA VAL A 501 -47.32 -1.22 -12.30
C VAL A 501 -46.20 -1.96 -11.59
N ARG A 502 -45.86 -1.52 -10.37
CA ARG A 502 -44.87 -2.15 -9.49
C ARG A 502 -45.32 -3.55 -9.07
N LEU A 503 -44.46 -4.55 -9.24
CA LEU A 503 -44.71 -5.96 -8.93
C LEU A 503 -44.04 -6.41 -7.64
N TRP A 504 -42.92 -5.81 -7.23
CA TRP A 504 -42.33 -6.03 -5.89
C TRP A 504 -42.58 -4.81 -5.00
N SER A 505 -43.11 -5.01 -3.80
CA SER A 505 -43.34 -3.93 -2.85
C SER A 505 -42.90 -4.38 -1.45
N PRO A 506 -41.82 -3.81 -0.88
CA PRO A 506 -40.90 -2.79 -1.44
C PRO A 506 -39.92 -3.35 -2.50
N ASP A 507 -38.96 -2.51 -2.95
CA ASP A 507 -37.74 -2.96 -3.62
C ASP A 507 -36.91 -3.89 -2.72
N LYS A 508 -35.93 -4.59 -3.33
CA LYS A 508 -35.17 -5.66 -2.66
C LYS A 508 -33.67 -5.37 -2.73
N LYS A 509 -33.00 -5.41 -1.59
CA LYS A 509 -31.53 -5.52 -1.51
C LYS A 509 -31.08 -6.86 -2.05
N MET A 510 -30.04 -6.85 -2.86
CA MET A 510 -29.57 -8.00 -3.65
C MET A 510 -28.34 -8.64 -3.01
N ASN A 511 -27.30 -7.86 -2.75
CA ASN A 511 -26.11 -8.34 -2.07
C ASN A 511 -26.45 -8.94 -0.70
N THR A 512 -25.78 -10.04 -0.35
CA THR A 512 -26.10 -10.84 0.85
C THR A 512 -25.11 -10.62 1.99
N ASP A 513 -24.12 -9.74 1.82
CA ASP A 513 -23.22 -9.39 2.91
C ASP A 513 -23.94 -8.60 4.02
N GLY A 514 -23.49 -8.83 5.24
CA GLY A 514 -23.95 -8.07 6.42
C GLY A 514 -23.01 -6.92 6.78
N GLY A 515 -22.18 -6.48 5.82
CA GLY A 515 -21.17 -5.45 6.02
C GLY A 515 -21.73 -4.04 5.96
N THR A 516 -20.81 -3.07 5.99
CA THR A 516 -21.09 -1.65 5.71
C THR A 516 -20.11 -1.12 4.67
N THR A 517 -19.57 -2.02 3.85
CA THR A 517 -18.66 -1.70 2.74
C THR A 517 -19.49 -1.39 1.51
N GLU A 518 -18.88 -0.75 0.52
CA GLU A 518 -19.57 -0.34 -0.70
C GLU A 518 -19.81 -1.54 -1.63
N GLN A 519 -21.01 -1.58 -2.23
CA GLN A 519 -21.33 -2.38 -3.40
C GLN A 519 -21.88 -1.47 -4.51
N ILE A 520 -21.20 -1.45 -5.65
CA ILE A 520 -21.44 -0.47 -6.73
C ILE A 520 -21.39 -1.11 -8.12
N SER A 521 -21.71 -0.33 -9.15
CA SER A 521 -21.66 -0.73 -10.57
C SER A 521 -22.34 -2.08 -10.88
N PRO A 522 -23.66 -2.24 -10.62
CA PRO A 522 -24.34 -3.49 -10.89
C PRO A 522 -24.54 -3.72 -12.39
N ALA A 523 -24.29 -4.95 -12.84
CA ALA A 523 -24.70 -5.46 -14.14
C ALA A 523 -25.50 -6.75 -13.95
N PHE A 524 -26.46 -7.03 -14.84
CA PHE A 524 -27.22 -8.27 -14.77
C PHE A 524 -27.73 -8.76 -16.12
N THR A 525 -28.08 -10.03 -16.14
CA THR A 525 -28.73 -10.68 -17.28
C THR A 525 -29.79 -11.66 -16.76
N LEU A 526 -30.78 -12.01 -17.57
CA LEU A 526 -31.83 -12.94 -17.20
C LEU A 526 -32.12 -13.96 -18.30
N ASP A 527 -32.60 -15.12 -17.87
CA ASP A 527 -33.10 -16.14 -18.78
C ASP A 527 -34.59 -15.94 -19.08
N ALA A 528 -35.07 -16.73 -20.04
CA ALA A 528 -36.47 -16.73 -20.47
C ALA A 528 -37.49 -17.04 -19.35
N SER A 529 -37.08 -17.67 -18.24
CA SER A 529 -37.93 -17.97 -17.10
C SER A 529 -37.98 -16.84 -16.06
N GLY A 530 -37.20 -15.77 -16.27
CA GLY A 530 -37.06 -14.66 -15.33
C GLY A 530 -36.06 -14.92 -14.21
N VAL A 531 -35.33 -16.05 -14.23
CA VAL A 531 -34.15 -16.24 -13.37
C VAL A 531 -33.08 -15.28 -13.87
N PHE A 532 -32.43 -14.57 -12.96
CA PHE A 532 -31.44 -13.58 -13.32
C PHE A 532 -30.16 -13.72 -12.50
N TYR A 533 -29.08 -13.22 -13.08
CA TYR A 533 -27.73 -13.27 -12.55
C TYR A 533 -27.22 -11.85 -12.53
N ALA A 534 -26.80 -11.40 -11.36
CA ALA A 534 -26.23 -10.07 -11.18
C ALA A 534 -24.76 -10.20 -10.81
N ALA A 535 -23.95 -9.26 -11.28
CA ALA A 535 -22.57 -9.04 -10.87
C ALA A 535 -22.41 -7.57 -10.43
N TRP A 536 -21.52 -7.32 -9.47
CA TRP A 536 -21.24 -5.99 -8.94
C TRP A 536 -19.83 -5.91 -8.37
N GLU A 537 -19.34 -4.69 -8.20
CA GLU A 537 -18.13 -4.39 -7.45
C GLU A 537 -18.42 -4.43 -5.95
N ASP A 538 -17.56 -5.06 -5.15
CA ASP A 538 -17.78 -5.26 -3.72
C ASP A 538 -16.48 -5.07 -2.91
N SER A 539 -16.48 -4.10 -1.99
CA SER A 539 -15.29 -3.76 -1.19
C SER A 539 -15.18 -4.54 0.15
N ARG A 540 -15.93 -5.64 0.33
CA ARG A 540 -15.99 -6.39 1.62
C ARG A 540 -14.64 -6.92 2.12
N ASN A 541 -13.62 -7.01 1.26
CA ASN A 541 -12.28 -7.52 1.60
C ASN A 541 -11.22 -6.42 1.83
N GLY A 542 -11.61 -5.14 1.74
CA GLY A 542 -10.72 -3.98 1.88
C GLY A 542 -10.24 -3.40 0.55
N ASP A 543 -10.22 -4.24 -0.48
CA ASP A 543 -10.15 -3.94 -1.91
C ASP A 543 -11.47 -4.31 -2.59
N SER A 544 -11.73 -3.70 -3.74
CA SER A 544 -12.92 -3.97 -4.55
C SER A 544 -12.73 -5.21 -5.41
N ASP A 545 -13.61 -6.19 -5.26
CA ASP A 545 -13.66 -7.44 -6.00
C ASP A 545 -14.96 -7.55 -6.80
N ILE A 546 -14.99 -8.39 -7.85
CA ILE A 546 -16.25 -8.67 -8.56
C ILE A 546 -16.97 -9.82 -7.88
N PHE A 547 -18.20 -9.58 -7.44
CA PHE A 547 -19.08 -10.61 -6.89
C PHE A 547 -20.28 -10.83 -7.80
N ALA A 548 -20.85 -12.05 -7.74
CA ALA A 548 -22.05 -12.40 -8.47
C ALA A 548 -23.04 -13.20 -7.61
N GLN A 549 -24.32 -13.12 -7.97
CA GLN A 549 -25.39 -13.89 -7.35
C GLN A 549 -26.45 -14.29 -8.39
N ARG A 550 -27.09 -15.44 -8.16
CA ARG A 550 -28.23 -15.91 -8.93
C ARG A 550 -29.51 -15.71 -8.14
N TYR A 551 -30.56 -15.27 -8.80
CA TYR A 551 -31.87 -15.07 -8.20
C TYR A 551 -32.96 -15.75 -9.01
N ASP A 552 -34.02 -16.20 -8.34
CA ASP A 552 -35.24 -16.63 -9.03
C ASP A 552 -36.03 -15.43 -9.58
N ALA A 553 -37.11 -15.69 -10.32
CA ALA A 553 -37.97 -14.64 -10.88
C ALA A 553 -38.71 -13.78 -9.84
N ASN A 554 -38.66 -14.16 -8.57
CA ASN A 554 -39.17 -13.38 -7.45
C ASN A 554 -38.06 -12.61 -6.72
N GLY A 555 -36.82 -12.63 -7.18
CA GLY A 555 -35.70 -11.95 -6.52
C GLY A 555 -35.24 -12.64 -5.24
N VAL A 556 -35.41 -13.97 -5.12
CA VAL A 556 -34.88 -14.76 -4.02
C VAL A 556 -33.50 -15.31 -4.41
N PRO A 557 -32.43 -15.09 -3.62
CA PRO A 557 -31.09 -15.59 -3.93
C PRO A 557 -31.08 -17.13 -3.94
N GLN A 558 -30.32 -17.69 -4.88
CA GLN A 558 -30.28 -19.13 -5.18
C GLN A 558 -28.93 -19.76 -4.86
N TRP A 559 -27.82 -19.01 -4.91
CA TRP A 559 -26.55 -19.50 -4.35
C TRP A 559 -26.52 -19.24 -2.84
N ALA A 560 -25.81 -20.10 -2.11
CA ALA A 560 -25.76 -20.03 -0.66
C ALA A 560 -25.09 -18.73 -0.15
N GLN A 561 -24.19 -18.17 -0.95
CA GLN A 561 -23.46 -16.92 -0.72
C GLN A 561 -23.19 -16.26 -2.08
N ASP A 562 -22.86 -14.98 -2.07
CA ASP A 562 -22.33 -14.30 -3.26
C ASP A 562 -20.98 -14.92 -3.64
N VAL A 563 -20.77 -15.12 -4.94
CA VAL A 563 -19.58 -15.77 -5.49
C VAL A 563 -18.61 -14.71 -5.98
N ARG A 564 -17.39 -14.68 -5.43
CA ARG A 564 -16.28 -13.88 -6.00
C ARG A 564 -15.90 -14.42 -7.37
N VAL A 565 -15.98 -13.58 -8.39
CA VAL A 565 -15.79 -13.90 -9.81
C VAL A 565 -14.32 -13.88 -10.21
N ASN A 566 -13.58 -12.84 -9.80
CA ASN A 566 -12.13 -12.76 -10.01
C ASN A 566 -11.39 -13.87 -9.24
N THR A 567 -10.20 -14.20 -9.71
CA THR A 567 -9.35 -15.28 -9.14
C THR A 567 -8.02 -14.79 -8.60
N ASP A 568 -7.66 -13.53 -8.85
CA ASP A 568 -6.53 -12.94 -8.17
C ASP A 568 -6.78 -12.94 -6.66
N THR A 569 -5.70 -12.98 -5.90
CA THR A 569 -5.72 -12.93 -4.42
C THR A 569 -4.92 -11.73 -3.92
N GLY A 570 -4.81 -10.72 -4.79
CA GLY A 570 -4.04 -9.52 -4.55
C GLY A 570 -4.77 -8.55 -3.62
N THR A 571 -4.41 -7.28 -3.78
CA THR A 571 -5.09 -6.14 -3.13
C THR A 571 -5.43 -5.07 -4.19
N ALA A 572 -5.43 -5.49 -5.45
CA ALA A 572 -5.73 -4.62 -6.57
C ALA A 572 -7.25 -4.56 -6.69
N ASN A 573 -7.77 -3.40 -7.08
CA ASN A 573 -9.20 -3.25 -7.29
C ASN A 573 -9.61 -3.88 -8.63
N GLN A 574 -10.82 -4.42 -8.64
CA GLN A 574 -11.58 -4.79 -9.82
C GLN A 574 -12.88 -3.96 -9.85
N GLY A 575 -13.26 -3.48 -11.03
CA GLY A 575 -14.40 -2.57 -11.20
C GLY A 575 -15.18 -2.79 -12.48
N ASP A 576 -16.31 -2.10 -12.57
CA ASP A 576 -17.19 -1.98 -13.75
C ASP A 576 -17.45 -3.30 -14.50
N PRO A 577 -18.13 -4.26 -13.84
CA PRO A 577 -18.43 -5.54 -14.45
C PRO A 577 -19.52 -5.45 -15.52
N SER A 578 -19.43 -6.32 -16.53
CA SER A 578 -20.51 -6.59 -17.49
C SER A 578 -20.75 -8.08 -17.62
N ILE A 579 -22.00 -8.50 -17.84
CA ILE A 579 -22.40 -9.92 -17.81
C ILE A 579 -23.31 -10.31 -18.97
N ALA A 580 -23.03 -11.46 -19.58
CA ALA A 580 -23.88 -12.07 -20.60
C ALA A 580 -24.16 -13.56 -20.28
N LEU A 581 -25.37 -14.01 -20.60
CA LEU A 581 -25.81 -15.40 -20.40
C LEU A 581 -25.92 -16.15 -21.73
N SER A 582 -25.24 -17.27 -21.84
CA SER A 582 -25.33 -18.15 -23.01
C SER A 582 -26.61 -18.98 -22.97
N GLY A 583 -27.06 -19.44 -24.14
CA GLY A 583 -28.18 -20.39 -24.24
C GLY A 583 -27.92 -21.75 -23.58
N SER A 584 -26.68 -22.07 -23.22
CA SER A 584 -26.30 -23.28 -22.46
C SER A 584 -26.31 -23.06 -20.94
N GLY A 585 -26.58 -21.85 -20.46
CA GLY A 585 -26.53 -21.51 -19.04
C GLY A 585 -25.15 -21.11 -18.53
N THR A 586 -24.21 -20.78 -19.42
CA THR A 586 -22.88 -20.27 -19.07
C THR A 586 -22.95 -18.76 -18.93
N LEU A 587 -22.51 -18.24 -17.80
CA LEU A 587 -22.32 -16.82 -17.56
C LEU A 587 -20.94 -16.43 -18.06
N VAL A 588 -20.86 -15.31 -18.76
CA VAL A 588 -19.61 -14.66 -19.14
C VAL A 588 -19.60 -13.31 -18.47
N ILE A 589 -18.60 -13.08 -17.61
CA ILE A 589 -18.46 -11.83 -16.86
C ILE A 589 -17.12 -11.22 -17.25
N VAL A 590 -17.13 -9.95 -17.62
CA VAL A 590 -15.92 -9.14 -17.87
C VAL A 590 -15.85 -7.99 -16.87
N TRP A 591 -14.65 -7.49 -16.59
CA TRP A 591 -14.42 -6.38 -15.64
C TRP A 591 -13.07 -5.71 -15.90
N GLU A 592 -12.87 -4.55 -15.29
CA GLU A 592 -11.59 -3.84 -15.21
C GLU A 592 -10.73 -4.36 -14.07
N ASP A 593 -9.45 -4.60 -14.31
CA ASP A 593 -8.55 -5.18 -13.32
C ASP A 593 -7.24 -4.41 -13.21
N HIS A 594 -6.95 -3.90 -12.02
CA HIS A 594 -5.76 -3.08 -11.75
C HIS A 594 -4.54 -3.90 -11.28
N ARG A 595 -4.55 -5.25 -11.38
CA ARG A 595 -3.45 -6.09 -10.85
C ARG A 595 -2.10 -5.84 -11.51
N SER A 596 -2.09 -5.27 -12.72
CA SER A 596 -0.87 -4.92 -13.48
C SER A 596 -0.34 -3.51 -13.18
N GLY A 597 -1.06 -2.71 -12.37
CA GLY A 597 -0.75 -1.30 -12.10
C GLY A 597 -1.42 -0.30 -13.05
N THR A 598 -2.14 -0.79 -14.04
CA THR A 598 -3.13 -0.10 -14.90
C THR A 598 -4.34 -1.01 -15.03
N ASN A 599 -5.49 -0.46 -15.38
CA ASN A 599 -6.71 -1.18 -15.69
C ASN A 599 -6.53 -1.97 -16.99
N ASP A 600 -6.74 -3.28 -16.91
CA ASP A 600 -6.78 -4.22 -18.03
C ASP A 600 -8.17 -4.89 -18.03
N VAL A 601 -8.66 -5.38 -19.17
CA VAL A 601 -9.97 -6.05 -19.24
C VAL A 601 -9.80 -7.55 -19.00
N TYR A 602 -10.49 -8.09 -18.01
CA TYR A 602 -10.48 -9.51 -17.65
C TYR A 602 -11.83 -10.17 -17.86
N LEU A 603 -11.82 -11.50 -17.90
CA LEU A 603 -12.99 -12.34 -18.14
C LEU A 603 -12.97 -13.60 -17.28
N GLN A 604 -14.14 -14.03 -16.84
CA GLN A 604 -14.37 -15.35 -16.25
C GLN A 604 -15.68 -15.94 -16.79
N GLN A 605 -15.75 -17.26 -16.84
CA GLN A 605 -16.99 -17.96 -17.13
C GLN A 605 -17.45 -18.75 -15.90
N LEU A 606 -18.73 -18.66 -15.58
CA LEU A 606 -19.35 -19.44 -14.52
C LEU A 606 -20.44 -20.35 -15.08
N ASP A 607 -20.65 -21.51 -14.45
CA ASP A 607 -21.87 -22.28 -14.67
C ASP A 607 -23.05 -21.70 -13.87
N SER A 608 -24.26 -22.22 -14.11
CA SER A 608 -25.48 -21.82 -13.40
C SER A 608 -25.45 -22.03 -11.86
N ASN A 609 -24.47 -22.77 -11.33
CA ASN A 609 -24.25 -22.98 -9.90
C ASN A 609 -23.20 -22.02 -9.31
N GLY A 610 -22.64 -21.11 -10.13
CA GLY A 610 -21.58 -20.19 -9.72
C GLY A 610 -20.19 -20.84 -9.72
N THR A 611 -20.03 -22.01 -10.34
CA THR A 611 -18.72 -22.68 -10.45
C THR A 611 -17.91 -22.05 -11.57
N LYS A 612 -16.68 -21.63 -11.28
CA LYS A 612 -15.72 -21.15 -12.29
C LYS A 612 -15.41 -22.24 -13.31
N LEU A 613 -15.63 -21.95 -14.59
CA LEU A 613 -15.36 -22.83 -15.72
C LEU A 613 -13.96 -22.63 -16.27
N ILE A 614 -13.38 -21.44 -16.09
CA ILE A 614 -11.96 -21.19 -16.37
C ILE A 614 -11.22 -21.21 -15.02
N PRO A 615 -10.18 -22.06 -14.86
CA PRO A 615 -9.48 -22.20 -13.57
C PRO A 615 -8.85 -20.91 -13.02
N PHE A 616 -8.63 -19.93 -13.89
CA PHE A 616 -8.15 -18.59 -13.61
C PHE A 616 -8.85 -17.63 -14.57
N ASP A 617 -9.05 -16.38 -14.16
CA ASP A 617 -9.58 -15.34 -15.04
C ASP A 617 -8.63 -15.03 -16.19
N THR A 618 -9.18 -14.61 -17.34
CA THR A 618 -8.46 -14.42 -18.60
C THR A 618 -8.45 -12.95 -19.00
N ARG A 619 -7.27 -12.33 -19.13
CA ARG A 619 -7.16 -11.01 -19.76
C ARG A 619 -7.60 -11.08 -21.23
N VAL A 620 -8.45 -10.14 -21.63
CA VAL A 620 -9.07 -10.02 -22.95
C VAL A 620 -8.21 -9.14 -23.88
N ASN A 621 -7.70 -8.01 -23.39
CA ASN A 621 -6.88 -7.09 -24.15
C ASN A 621 -5.43 -7.60 -24.36
N ASN A 622 -4.82 -7.19 -25.46
CA ASN A 622 -3.46 -7.60 -25.83
C ASN A 622 -2.37 -6.69 -25.24
N SER A 623 -2.65 -5.39 -25.13
CA SER A 623 -1.74 -4.41 -24.52
C SER A 623 -1.66 -4.62 -22.99
N THR A 624 -0.62 -4.08 -22.38
CA THR A 624 -0.52 -3.87 -20.91
C THR A 624 -0.07 -2.44 -20.61
N ASN A 625 -0.04 -1.60 -21.64
CA ASN A 625 0.32 -0.21 -21.53
C ASN A 625 -0.97 0.60 -21.58
N GLY A 626 -1.05 1.62 -20.75
CA GLY A 626 -2.26 2.43 -20.64
C GLY A 626 -3.38 1.70 -19.90
N GLU A 627 -4.53 2.35 -19.87
CA GLU A 627 -5.78 1.91 -19.26
C GLU A 627 -6.70 1.31 -20.33
N GLN A 628 -7.33 0.20 -19.98
CA GLN A 628 -8.42 -0.42 -20.68
C GLN A 628 -9.64 -0.50 -19.76
N GLU A 629 -10.67 0.27 -20.09
CA GLU A 629 -11.78 0.61 -19.17
C GLU A 629 -13.15 0.46 -19.84
N ASN A 630 -14.21 0.58 -19.06
CA ASN A 630 -15.62 0.49 -19.43
C ASN A 630 -15.92 -0.73 -20.32
N PRO A 631 -15.63 -1.97 -19.86
CA PRO A 631 -15.84 -3.15 -20.68
C PRO A 631 -17.32 -3.55 -20.74
N GLU A 632 -17.82 -3.81 -21.94
CA GLU A 632 -19.13 -4.46 -22.13
C GLU A 632 -19.00 -5.79 -22.87
N VAL A 633 -19.83 -6.76 -22.49
CA VAL A 633 -19.84 -8.10 -23.10
C VAL A 633 -21.21 -8.48 -23.64
N THR A 634 -21.21 -9.13 -24.80
CA THR A 634 -22.39 -9.77 -25.38
C THR A 634 -22.04 -11.10 -26.06
N LEU A 635 -23.05 -11.90 -26.38
CA LEU A 635 -22.89 -13.21 -27.03
C LEU A 635 -23.61 -13.25 -28.36
N ASN A 636 -22.88 -13.58 -29.42
CA ASN A 636 -23.51 -13.73 -30.73
C ASN A 636 -24.38 -14.99 -30.82
N ALA A 637 -25.15 -15.15 -31.89
CA ALA A 637 -26.07 -16.28 -32.06
C ALA A 637 -25.39 -17.66 -32.06
N SER A 638 -24.06 -17.73 -32.28
CA SER A 638 -23.27 -18.96 -32.16
C SER A 638 -22.64 -19.16 -30.78
N GLY A 639 -22.90 -18.26 -29.83
CA GLY A 639 -22.33 -18.27 -28.48
C GLY A 639 -20.91 -17.72 -28.38
N LYS A 640 -20.39 -17.03 -29.41
CA LYS A 640 -19.07 -16.38 -29.33
C LYS A 640 -19.17 -15.14 -28.45
N ILE A 641 -18.14 -14.97 -27.63
CA ILE A 641 -17.97 -13.83 -26.73
C ILE A 641 -17.46 -12.65 -27.52
N VAL A 642 -18.15 -11.51 -27.40
CA VAL A 642 -17.77 -10.23 -27.98
C VAL A 642 -17.63 -9.23 -26.85
N VAL A 643 -16.46 -8.62 -26.74
CA VAL A 643 -16.14 -7.63 -25.69
C VAL A 643 -15.75 -6.32 -26.36
N VAL A 644 -16.24 -5.19 -25.86
CA VAL A 644 -15.81 -3.83 -26.24
C VAL A 644 -15.26 -3.12 -25.02
N TRP A 645 -14.31 -2.21 -25.19
CA TRP A 645 -13.74 -1.35 -24.14
C TRP A 645 -13.12 -0.08 -24.73
N GLN A 646 -12.84 0.91 -23.89
CA GLN A 646 -12.00 2.06 -24.25
C GLN A 646 -10.54 1.79 -23.91
N ASP A 647 -9.61 2.18 -24.78
CA ASP A 647 -8.18 1.86 -24.67
C ASP A 647 -7.33 3.12 -24.86
N ASN A 648 -6.46 3.46 -23.91
CA ASN A 648 -5.57 4.63 -24.02
C ASN A 648 -4.10 4.31 -24.32
N THR A 649 -3.79 3.13 -24.87
CA THR A 649 -2.41 2.67 -25.14
C THR A 649 -1.57 3.72 -25.88
N ASP A 650 -2.18 4.48 -26.79
CA ASP A 650 -1.52 5.49 -27.62
C ASP A 650 -1.66 6.94 -27.09
N GLY A 651 -2.14 7.10 -25.84
CA GLY A 651 -2.22 8.36 -25.10
C GLY A 651 -3.53 9.14 -25.21
N ASN A 652 -4.49 8.68 -26.01
CA ASN A 652 -5.89 9.11 -26.00
C ASN A 652 -6.75 7.85 -26.08
N PHE A 653 -7.99 7.91 -25.58
CA PHE A 653 -8.89 6.75 -25.64
C PHE A 653 -9.35 6.48 -27.08
N ASP A 654 -9.26 5.22 -27.50
CA ASP A 654 -9.86 4.64 -28.70
C ASP A 654 -10.80 3.50 -28.30
N ILE A 655 -11.78 3.18 -29.15
CA ILE A 655 -12.70 2.07 -28.87
C ILE A 655 -12.16 0.79 -29.50
N ARG A 656 -11.96 -0.25 -28.68
CA ARG A 656 -11.49 -1.57 -29.12
C ARG A 656 -12.51 -2.65 -28.85
N ALA A 657 -12.43 -3.72 -29.63
CA ALA A 657 -13.17 -4.94 -29.35
C ALA A 657 -12.36 -6.20 -29.60
N ALA A 658 -12.81 -7.29 -28.98
CA ALA A 658 -12.32 -8.64 -29.14
C ALA A 658 -13.48 -9.59 -29.42
N ILE A 659 -13.22 -10.63 -30.23
CA ILE A 659 -14.14 -11.74 -30.45
C ILE A 659 -13.39 -13.03 -30.18
N TYR A 660 -13.90 -13.85 -29.26
CA TYR A 660 -13.40 -15.19 -29.03
C TYR A 660 -13.91 -16.13 -30.13
N ASP A 661 -13.01 -16.53 -31.03
CA ASP A 661 -13.32 -17.51 -32.08
C ASP A 661 -13.37 -18.94 -31.55
N GLU A 662 -12.62 -19.22 -30.48
CA GLU A 662 -12.62 -20.46 -29.71
C GLU A 662 -13.01 -20.16 -28.26
N ASP A 663 -13.76 -21.07 -27.62
CA ASP A 663 -14.20 -20.90 -26.24
C ASP A 663 -12.99 -20.86 -25.30
N PRO A 664 -12.84 -19.83 -24.43
CA PRO A 664 -11.73 -19.72 -23.49
C PRO A 664 -11.66 -20.85 -22.44
N GLN A 665 -12.71 -21.67 -22.29
CA GLN A 665 -12.65 -22.94 -21.55
C GLN A 665 -11.76 -24.00 -22.23
N THR A 666 -11.40 -23.83 -23.49
CA THR A 666 -10.60 -24.80 -24.26
C THR A 666 -9.13 -24.72 -23.84
N ILE A 667 -8.80 -25.33 -22.70
CA ILE A 667 -7.44 -25.36 -22.16
C ILE A 667 -6.78 -26.70 -22.52
N THR A 668 -5.64 -26.63 -23.20
CA THR A 668 -4.86 -27.82 -23.56
C THR A 668 -3.48 -27.77 -22.92
N PRO A 669 -3.00 -28.86 -22.27
CA PRO A 669 -1.64 -28.88 -21.75
C PRO A 669 -0.60 -28.82 -22.87
N VAL A 670 0.44 -28.02 -22.67
CA VAL A 670 1.63 -27.97 -23.54
C VAL A 670 2.72 -28.79 -22.85
N ALA A 671 3.01 -29.96 -23.41
CA ALA A 671 3.91 -30.94 -22.82
C ALA A 671 5.39 -30.59 -23.00
N ASN A 672 6.23 -31.00 -22.05
CA ASN A 672 7.70 -30.98 -22.15
C ASN A 672 8.32 -29.61 -22.44
N VAL A 673 7.78 -28.55 -21.84
CA VAL A 673 8.25 -27.18 -22.06
C VAL A 673 9.47 -26.89 -21.19
N PRO A 674 10.66 -26.62 -21.77
CA PRO A 674 11.79 -26.13 -21.00
C PRO A 674 11.61 -24.66 -20.64
N PHE A 675 11.94 -24.27 -19.40
CA PHE A 675 11.92 -22.88 -18.95
C PHE A 675 13.05 -22.60 -17.96
N THR A 676 13.49 -21.34 -17.93
CA THR A 676 14.44 -20.86 -16.91
C THR A 676 13.67 -20.22 -15.76
N LEU A 677 13.85 -20.75 -14.55
CA LEU A 677 13.35 -20.18 -13.30
C LEU A 677 14.46 -19.36 -12.65
N ARG A 678 14.20 -18.08 -12.41
CA ARG A 678 15.16 -17.13 -11.82
C ARG A 678 14.54 -16.42 -10.62
N GLY A 679 15.20 -16.48 -9.47
CA GLY A 679 14.83 -15.69 -8.28
C GLY A 679 15.38 -14.26 -8.35
N ALA A 680 14.69 -13.31 -7.74
CA ALA A 680 15.09 -11.91 -7.69
C ALA A 680 16.26 -11.64 -6.74
N LYS A 681 16.46 -12.47 -5.70
CA LYS A 681 17.59 -12.34 -4.76
C LYS A 681 18.94 -12.43 -5.48
N ARG A 682 19.89 -11.59 -5.08
CA ARG A 682 21.23 -11.46 -5.68
C ARG A 682 22.34 -11.81 -4.70
N ILE A 683 23.41 -12.38 -5.24
CA ILE A 683 24.65 -12.66 -4.51
C ILE A 683 25.85 -11.83 -5.01
N GLY A 684 25.68 -11.07 -6.10
CA GLY A 684 26.67 -10.13 -6.62
C GLY A 684 26.00 -9.00 -7.41
N GLU A 685 26.60 -7.81 -7.41
CA GLU A 685 26.01 -6.60 -8.04
C GLU A 685 26.74 -6.16 -9.31
N ASN A 686 28.01 -6.50 -9.48
CA ASN A 686 28.79 -6.15 -10.68
C ASN A 686 29.80 -7.26 -11.01
N PRO A 687 29.45 -8.25 -11.87
CA PRO A 687 28.17 -8.38 -12.56
C PRO A 687 27.02 -8.76 -11.61
N VAL A 688 25.78 -8.48 -12.03
CA VAL A 688 24.58 -8.97 -11.32
C VAL A 688 24.55 -10.50 -11.39
N ILE A 689 24.51 -11.14 -10.23
CA ILE A 689 24.41 -12.60 -10.12
C ILE A 689 23.21 -12.92 -9.24
N ASN A 690 22.19 -13.54 -9.83
CA ASN A 690 21.03 -14.05 -9.09
C ASN A 690 21.42 -15.28 -8.26
N LYS A 691 20.85 -15.38 -7.05
CA LYS A 691 21.09 -16.50 -6.14
C LYS A 691 20.56 -17.82 -6.71
N TYR A 692 19.40 -17.77 -7.37
CA TYR A 692 18.76 -18.91 -8.00
C TYR A 692 18.55 -18.66 -9.50
N VAL A 693 19.18 -19.49 -10.34
CA VAL A 693 18.91 -19.60 -11.77
C VAL A 693 19.04 -21.07 -12.15
N GLN A 694 17.93 -21.71 -12.51
CA GLN A 694 17.93 -23.11 -12.96
C GLN A 694 16.96 -23.30 -14.13
N THR A 695 17.29 -24.25 -15.00
CA THR A 695 16.40 -24.68 -16.07
C THR A 695 15.62 -25.91 -15.61
N HIS A 696 14.32 -25.88 -15.85
CA HIS A 696 13.38 -26.96 -15.57
C HIS A 696 12.62 -27.30 -16.84
N THR A 697 11.99 -28.48 -16.87
CA THR A 697 11.15 -28.91 -17.99
C THR A 697 9.88 -29.52 -17.44
N THR A 698 8.71 -29.07 -17.92
CA THR A 698 7.42 -29.70 -17.56
C THR A 698 7.34 -31.14 -18.09
N ASP A 699 6.44 -31.95 -17.54
CA ASP A 699 6.25 -33.34 -17.96
C ASP A 699 5.33 -33.47 -19.21
N GLY A 700 4.95 -34.71 -19.54
CA GLY A 700 4.04 -35.01 -20.64
C GLY A 700 2.62 -34.45 -20.47
N SER A 701 2.25 -34.04 -19.26
CA SER A 701 0.99 -33.38 -18.92
C SER A 701 1.16 -31.87 -18.75
N GLY A 702 2.33 -31.32 -19.08
CA GLY A 702 2.62 -29.90 -18.94
C GLY A 702 2.80 -29.45 -17.49
N ILE A 703 3.13 -30.34 -16.55
CA ILE A 703 3.25 -30.00 -15.13
C ILE A 703 4.67 -30.29 -14.61
N ILE A 704 5.19 -29.48 -13.69
CA ILE A 704 6.33 -29.82 -12.83
C ILE A 704 6.10 -29.31 -11.41
N THR A 705 6.54 -30.07 -10.41
CA THR A 705 6.62 -29.61 -9.01
C THR A 705 8.08 -29.39 -8.65
N ILE A 706 8.40 -28.15 -8.26
CA ILE A 706 9.73 -27.72 -7.84
C ILE A 706 9.67 -27.47 -6.33
N SER A 707 10.31 -28.34 -5.57
CA SER A 707 10.41 -28.25 -4.11
C SER A 707 11.67 -27.51 -3.68
N ASP A 708 11.77 -27.22 -2.38
CA ASP A 708 12.95 -26.65 -1.74
C ASP A 708 13.34 -25.26 -2.30
N LEU A 709 12.34 -24.48 -2.73
CA LEU A 709 12.53 -23.11 -3.15
C LEU A 709 12.54 -22.18 -1.94
N GLU A 710 13.42 -21.18 -1.97
CA GLU A 710 13.46 -20.14 -0.94
C GLU A 710 12.36 -19.11 -1.19
N TRP A 711 11.96 -18.38 -0.15
CA TRP A 711 11.11 -17.21 -0.31
C TRP A 711 11.77 -16.21 -1.25
N ASP A 712 11.15 -15.93 -2.39
CA ASP A 712 11.65 -14.97 -3.39
C ASP A 712 10.51 -14.61 -4.36
N ASN A 713 10.79 -13.64 -5.22
CA ASN A 713 10.01 -13.36 -6.41
C ASN A 713 10.67 -14.05 -7.61
N TYR A 714 9.93 -14.88 -8.32
CA TYR A 714 10.45 -15.73 -9.37
C TYR A 714 9.96 -15.32 -10.76
N THR A 715 10.89 -15.26 -11.71
CA THR A 715 10.59 -15.13 -13.15
C THR A 715 10.80 -16.47 -13.84
N LEU A 716 9.84 -16.89 -14.64
CA LEU A 716 9.81 -18.09 -15.47
C LEU A 716 9.84 -17.68 -16.95
N VAL A 717 10.91 -18.05 -17.65
CA VAL A 717 11.09 -17.74 -19.08
C VAL A 717 11.06 -19.05 -19.87
N PRO A 718 9.94 -19.39 -20.54
CA PRO A 718 9.88 -20.57 -21.40
C PRO A 718 10.83 -20.42 -22.59
N THR A 719 11.39 -21.54 -23.03
CA THR A 719 12.34 -21.61 -24.14
C THR A 719 11.68 -22.29 -25.34
N GLY A 720 11.66 -21.61 -26.49
CA GLY A 720 11.05 -22.12 -27.71
C GLY A 720 9.54 -21.86 -27.85
N TYR A 721 8.96 -21.07 -26.93
CA TYR A 721 7.55 -20.67 -26.92
C TYR A 721 7.44 -19.17 -26.67
N THR A 722 6.34 -18.58 -27.12
CA THR A 722 5.97 -17.21 -26.71
C THR A 722 5.12 -17.31 -25.45
N LEU A 723 5.55 -16.64 -24.37
CA LEU A 723 4.73 -16.51 -23.17
C LEU A 723 3.64 -15.47 -23.44
N GLN A 724 2.41 -15.91 -23.62
CA GLN A 724 1.28 -15.01 -23.80
C GLN A 724 0.87 -14.38 -22.47
N ARG A 725 0.79 -15.21 -21.41
CA ARG A 725 0.46 -14.75 -20.06
C ARG A 725 0.97 -15.73 -19.00
N SER A 726 1.15 -15.24 -17.78
CA SER A 726 1.30 -16.06 -16.58
C SER A 726 0.25 -15.73 -15.53
N GLU A 727 -0.14 -16.73 -14.75
CA GLU A 727 -0.96 -16.56 -13.54
C GLU A 727 -0.28 -17.27 -12.36
N PRO A 728 0.11 -16.58 -11.29
CA PRO A 728 0.07 -15.13 -11.15
C PRO A 728 0.96 -14.40 -12.16
N VAL A 729 0.71 -13.10 -12.32
CA VAL A 729 1.57 -12.22 -13.11
C VAL A 729 3.00 -12.28 -12.56
N GLN A 730 3.97 -12.36 -13.45
CA GLN A 730 5.37 -12.43 -13.08
C GLN A 730 5.97 -11.05 -12.79
N PRO A 731 6.91 -10.93 -11.83
CA PRO A 731 7.50 -12.02 -11.03
C PRO A 731 6.53 -12.61 -9.99
N ALA A 732 6.43 -13.94 -9.96
CA ALA A 732 5.53 -14.64 -9.06
C ALA A 732 6.11 -14.68 -7.63
N ALA A 733 5.37 -14.12 -6.66
CA ALA A 733 5.77 -14.08 -5.26
C ALA A 733 5.53 -15.43 -4.57
N LEU A 734 6.61 -16.10 -4.14
CA LEU A 734 6.53 -17.39 -3.45
C LEU A 734 6.77 -17.24 -1.96
N ASN A 735 5.71 -17.07 -1.16
CA ASN A 735 5.80 -16.91 0.30
C ASN A 735 6.43 -18.12 1.02
N PRO A 736 7.05 -17.96 2.21
CA PRO A 736 7.64 -19.08 2.97
C PRO A 736 6.62 -20.15 3.36
N ASN A 737 7.01 -21.43 3.35
CA ASN A 737 6.15 -22.56 3.74
C ASN A 737 4.81 -22.63 2.98
N THR A 738 4.80 -22.28 1.69
CA THR A 738 3.59 -22.33 0.85
C THR A 738 3.78 -23.22 -0.37
N THR A 739 2.66 -23.57 -1.02
CA THR A 739 2.67 -24.11 -2.38
C THR A 739 2.03 -23.08 -3.30
N LEU A 740 2.77 -22.62 -4.31
CA LEU A 740 2.26 -21.71 -5.34
C LEU A 740 2.07 -22.49 -6.64
N THR A 741 0.91 -22.36 -7.27
CA THR A 741 0.72 -22.82 -8.65
C THR A 741 0.96 -21.65 -9.59
N VAL A 742 1.81 -21.83 -10.60
CA VAL A 742 2.09 -20.86 -11.67
C VAL A 742 1.67 -21.48 -12.99
N ILE A 743 0.74 -20.83 -13.68
CA ILE A 743 0.26 -21.25 -15.00
C ILE A 743 0.93 -20.36 -16.04
N LEU A 744 1.50 -20.96 -17.08
CA LEU A 744 2.09 -20.28 -18.23
C LEU A 744 1.23 -20.60 -19.45
N ASN A 745 0.54 -19.60 -19.99
CA ASN A 745 -0.17 -19.70 -21.27
C ASN A 745 0.81 -19.43 -22.41
N LEU A 746 0.96 -20.40 -23.31
CA LEU A 746 2.02 -20.44 -24.32
C LEU A 746 1.44 -20.53 -25.73
N GLU A 747 2.14 -19.91 -26.68
CA GLU A 747 1.94 -20.06 -28.12
C GLU A 747 3.18 -20.60 -28.83
#